data_AF-A0A1I3C3D7-F1
#
_entry.id   AF-A0A1I3C3D7-F1
#
_cell.length_a   1.000
_cell.length_b   1.000
_cell.length_c   1.000
_cell.angle_alpha   90.00
_cell.angle_beta   90.00
_cell.angle_gamma   90.00
#
_symmetry.space_group_name_H-M   'P 1'
#
loop_
_entity.id
_entity.type
_entity.pdbx_description
1 polymer ?
#
loop_
_entity_poly.entity_id
_entity_poly.type
_entity_poly.pdbx_seq_one_letter_code
_entity_poly.pdbx_strand_id
1 'polypeptide(L)'
;MKKKLRKALALSAALVFTLMSFVALPVLEVHAAAVTPETGNIYYIKNKNSGLYLTVEKDSSADGANVVQATGTGSEGQRWILEKNSSTGNYRIHPATDMTGGMSLDVANGSAENKTNIQIWSNNSCSAQNFAIKPADSNMGYFIASEVTNFNSVLDVNSAKTTSGANVHQYANTGKDNQIWYFESAPWPSNNNSNNSSNNSSNNTTLALTTGYIADGWYYIKNINSQKYVEVADGKDENGANVQQYQGNGYPCQRWYVTNVGGGYITLKTGMSSGRMMDVTAGKATDGTNVELYNANGLDPQKFKPIKTAEDGVFCLTTKCSGDKQALDVYGWSTENKGNINTWTYNGLACQQFRFEAIANESSSSQGNNSGNTNAKSTLSNVYPNQQISFVNCSDGKYLNDNGTHGGAITSNGTSGASNRWILSFTNNGVFRIVNVATGYCLTPFSSKVSDGNGVAGATVSSGDKSQYWKIVAVKNDANNIALNYKIVNYNNSNLALTLSNGSYKLANYNGSTSQCFRVNSYGVEGFAGYSKDMSGREKACITGGVFGQTVTVKSLNDLQKYATGSTPYTIIIGANLSQNALTKVNVGSNKTFIGSYGVHTLNNIHFRNIQASGNNIYKNITFTHSVNINNNDDIQMYISDGNNFWLDHCSWPGHNMNQDTSIHHNDTDKFLYVGLKANFVSVNDCFFGGHKYGLILGYPGEDGHGTYTGYPCMTISNCYFNQTLTRAPGLMRYGYFHCYNNYVYDFDLGYTPYTDCNIYSEKNCFEAGSHKGCVVNAMDYIGRFTDSGSILSWNISSAKIAGPSSFRPGNNYGYSTRDPQSAKNWTVKYAGAQNGALTYSTN
;
A
#
# COMPACT_ATOMS: atom_id res chain seq x y z
N MET A 1 -76.01 19.51 30.33
CA MET A 1 -75.85 20.64 31.26
C MET A 1 -74.42 21.17 31.19
N LYS A 2 -74.26 22.46 30.85
CA LYS A 2 -73.42 23.49 31.51
C LYS A 2 -72.04 23.05 32.05
N LYS A 3 -70.93 23.78 31.97
CA LYS A 3 -70.48 25.04 31.34
C LYS A 3 -69.05 25.21 31.92
N LYS A 4 -68.10 25.72 31.12
CA LYS A 4 -67.13 26.77 31.50
C LYS A 4 -66.13 26.57 32.69
N LEU A 5 -64.85 26.58 32.30
CA LEU A 5 -63.87 27.68 32.53
C LEU A 5 -63.01 27.72 33.83
N ARG A 6 -61.68 27.57 33.60
CA ARG A 6 -60.51 28.31 34.15
C ARG A 6 -59.96 28.06 35.58
N LYS A 7 -58.69 27.59 35.58
CA LYS A 7 -57.45 28.08 36.27
C LYS A 7 -57.48 28.19 37.82
N ALA A 8 -56.44 27.87 38.61
CA ALA A 8 -55.07 27.37 38.42
C ALA A 8 -54.41 27.17 39.82
N LEU A 9 -53.30 26.39 39.83
CA LEU A 9 -52.21 26.28 40.83
C LEU A 9 -52.53 25.63 42.21
N ALA A 10 -51.68 24.80 42.82
CA ALA A 10 -50.32 24.35 42.52
C ALA A 10 -50.00 23.02 43.25
N LEU A 11 -49.07 22.26 42.64
CA LEU A 11 -48.10 21.25 43.13
C LEU A 11 -48.41 20.49 44.44
N SER A 12 -48.26 19.17 44.51
CA SER A 12 -47.22 18.31 43.91
C SER A 12 -47.64 16.84 44.08
N ALA A 13 -47.47 16.01 43.06
CA ALA A 13 -47.81 14.59 43.09
C ALA A 13 -46.65 13.76 42.56
N ALA A 14 -46.13 12.89 43.42
CA ALA A 14 -45.43 11.68 43.05
C ALA A 14 -46.47 10.56 42.91
N LEU A 15 -46.59 9.93 41.75
CA LEU A 15 -47.19 8.60 41.64
C LEU A 15 -46.76 7.89 40.34
N VAL A 16 -46.10 6.75 40.54
CA VAL A 16 -46.25 5.45 39.88
C VAL A 16 -46.72 5.45 38.41
N PHE A 17 -45.87 4.90 37.53
CA PHE A 17 -46.29 4.33 36.25
C PHE A 17 -45.79 2.88 36.08
N THR A 18 -46.78 2.01 36.02
CA THR A 18 -46.93 0.72 35.33
C THR A 18 -45.72 0.19 34.54
N LEU A 19 -45.22 -0.99 34.93
CA LEU A 19 -44.24 -1.79 34.18
C LEU A 19 -44.92 -2.39 32.93
N MET A 20 -44.72 -1.78 31.76
CA MET A 20 -44.92 -2.44 30.47
C MET A 20 -43.64 -3.21 30.13
N SER A 21 -43.75 -4.53 30.05
CA SER A 21 -42.70 -5.42 29.56
C SER A 21 -42.36 -5.09 28.10
N PHE A 22 -41.28 -4.34 27.89
CA PHE A 22 -40.59 -4.29 26.60
C PHE A 22 -39.91 -5.64 26.39
N VAL A 23 -40.38 -6.38 25.39
CA VAL A 23 -39.56 -7.43 24.77
C VAL A 23 -38.38 -6.70 24.16
N ALA A 24 -37.21 -6.82 24.77
CA ALA A 24 -35.96 -6.41 24.16
C ALA A 24 -35.80 -7.21 22.88
N LEU A 25 -36.02 -6.56 21.73
CA LEU A 25 -35.47 -7.07 20.48
C LEU A 25 -33.96 -7.20 20.70
N PRO A 26 -33.33 -8.34 20.33
CA PRO A 26 -31.91 -8.52 20.54
C PRO A 26 -31.18 -7.38 19.82
N VAL A 27 -30.32 -6.69 20.57
CA VAL A 27 -29.28 -5.84 19.99
C VAL A 27 -28.53 -6.74 19.02
N LEU A 28 -28.59 -6.41 17.73
CA LEU A 28 -27.72 -7.05 16.75
C LEU A 28 -26.30 -6.56 17.05
N GLU A 29 -25.55 -7.32 17.85
CA GLU A 29 -24.12 -7.12 17.99
C GLU A 29 -23.49 -7.33 16.62
N VAL A 30 -22.95 -6.25 16.04
CA VAL A 30 -22.20 -6.29 14.79
C VAL A 30 -20.85 -6.94 15.10
N HIS A 31 -20.79 -8.26 15.05
CA HIS A 31 -19.53 -9.01 15.04
C HIS A 31 -18.96 -9.07 13.62
N ALA A 32 -17.63 -9.15 13.50
CA ALA A 32 -16.98 -9.39 12.23
C ALA A 32 -17.40 -10.76 11.67
N ALA A 33 -17.60 -10.86 10.35
CA ALA A 33 -17.96 -12.13 9.71
C ALA A 33 -16.82 -13.14 9.86
N ALA A 34 -17.18 -14.43 10.04
CA ALA A 34 -16.23 -15.52 10.00
C ALA A 34 -15.49 -15.55 8.64
N VAL A 35 -14.19 -15.84 8.67
CA VAL A 35 -13.32 -15.90 7.50
C VAL A 35 -12.59 -17.23 7.42
N THR A 36 -12.05 -17.54 6.23
CA THR A 36 -11.20 -18.72 6.06
C THR A 36 -9.88 -18.50 6.81
N PRO A 37 -9.44 -19.43 7.68
CA PRO A 37 -8.17 -19.31 8.39
C PRO A 37 -7.00 -19.46 7.42
N GLU A 38 -6.21 -18.40 7.31
CA GLU A 38 -5.06 -18.29 6.44
C GLU A 38 -3.79 -18.06 7.28
N THR A 39 -2.66 -18.61 6.80
CA THR A 39 -1.37 -18.43 7.47
C THR A 39 -0.93 -16.97 7.43
N GLY A 40 -0.23 -16.51 8.47
CA GLY A 40 0.31 -15.17 8.58
C GLY A 40 -0.71 -14.11 8.97
N ASN A 41 -1.92 -14.49 9.39
CA ASN A 41 -2.99 -13.57 9.78
C ASN A 41 -3.35 -13.63 11.27
N ILE A 42 -3.88 -12.48 11.71
CA ILE A 42 -4.55 -12.10 12.95
C ILE A 42 -5.94 -12.68 13.24
N TYR A 43 -6.22 -13.53 14.23
CA TYR A 43 -7.60 -13.99 14.47
C TYR A 43 -8.06 -13.91 15.91
N TYR A 44 -9.32 -13.52 16.10
CA TYR A 44 -10.12 -13.96 17.22
C TYR A 44 -10.73 -15.32 16.88
N ILE A 45 -10.61 -16.31 17.77
CA ILE A 45 -11.13 -17.67 17.54
C ILE A 45 -12.34 -17.87 18.44
N LYS A 46 -13.54 -17.90 17.85
CA LYS A 46 -14.83 -17.86 18.56
C LYS A 46 -15.51 -19.22 18.60
N ASN A 47 -15.90 -19.68 19.77
CA ASN A 47 -16.63 -20.93 19.92
C ASN A 47 -18.08 -20.79 19.41
N LYS A 48 -18.55 -21.76 18.63
CA LYS A 48 -19.91 -21.74 18.07
C LYS A 48 -21.00 -21.88 19.13
N ASN A 49 -20.81 -22.72 20.14
CA ASN A 49 -21.82 -22.99 21.18
C ASN A 49 -22.03 -21.79 22.13
N SER A 50 -20.95 -21.10 22.51
CA SER A 50 -21.01 -20.03 23.51
C SER A 50 -20.94 -18.61 22.94
N GLY A 51 -20.40 -18.44 21.73
CA GLY A 51 -20.04 -17.12 21.19
C GLY A 51 -18.83 -16.46 21.86
N LEU A 52 -18.11 -17.17 22.74
CA LEU A 52 -16.94 -16.67 23.46
C LEU A 52 -15.63 -16.98 22.73
N TYR A 53 -14.55 -16.27 23.08
CA TYR A 53 -13.27 -16.33 22.36
C TYR A 53 -12.23 -17.18 23.09
N LEU A 54 -11.45 -17.96 22.34
CA LEU A 54 -10.26 -18.65 22.81
C LEU A 54 -9.29 -17.61 23.38
N THR A 55 -8.91 -17.77 24.65
CA THR A 55 -8.24 -16.75 25.44
C THR A 55 -7.13 -17.36 26.28
N VAL A 56 -5.92 -16.81 26.22
CA VAL A 56 -4.88 -17.08 27.21
C VAL A 56 -5.26 -16.39 28.51
N GLU A 57 -5.36 -17.14 29.60
CA GLU A 57 -5.79 -16.60 30.88
C GLU A 57 -4.85 -15.47 31.33
N LYS A 58 -5.44 -14.32 31.70
CA LYS A 58 -4.74 -13.09 32.13
C LYS A 58 -3.76 -12.51 31.09
N ASP A 59 -3.94 -12.81 29.81
CA ASP A 59 -3.01 -12.39 28.74
C ASP A 59 -1.55 -12.79 29.03
N SER A 60 -1.34 -13.92 29.71
CA SER A 60 0.01 -14.37 30.08
C SER A 60 0.83 -14.78 28.86
N SER A 61 2.15 -14.64 28.97
CA SER A 61 3.16 -15.15 28.02
C SER A 61 4.08 -16.20 28.65
N ALA A 62 3.71 -16.74 29.82
CA ALA A 62 4.49 -17.75 30.52
C ALA A 62 4.17 -19.18 30.05
N ASP A 63 5.16 -20.05 30.09
CA ASP A 63 4.99 -21.50 29.91
C ASP A 63 3.91 -22.05 30.86
N GLY A 64 2.99 -22.82 30.29
CA GLY A 64 1.91 -23.47 31.03
C GLY A 64 0.73 -22.56 31.34
N ALA A 65 0.71 -21.33 30.82
CA ALA A 65 -0.46 -20.47 30.96
C ALA A 65 -1.69 -21.12 30.31
N ASN A 66 -2.79 -21.16 31.07
CA ASN A 66 -3.99 -21.89 30.70
C ASN A 66 -4.75 -21.21 29.55
N VAL A 67 -5.39 -22.01 28.69
CA VAL A 67 -6.27 -21.50 27.62
C VAL A 67 -7.72 -21.81 27.94
N VAL A 68 -8.54 -20.77 27.97
CA VAL A 68 -9.97 -20.80 28.31
C VAL A 68 -10.80 -20.19 27.17
N GLN A 69 -12.12 -20.26 27.26
CA GLN A 69 -12.97 -19.31 26.51
C GLN A 69 -13.34 -18.11 27.41
N ALA A 70 -13.42 -16.90 26.86
CA ALA A 70 -13.80 -15.71 27.61
C ALA A 70 -14.60 -14.70 26.78
N THR A 71 -15.29 -13.77 27.46
CA THR A 71 -15.98 -12.63 26.84
C THR A 71 -15.01 -11.81 26.00
N GLY A 72 -15.43 -11.38 24.80
CA GLY A 72 -14.61 -10.57 23.91
C GLY A 72 -14.27 -9.22 24.51
N THR A 73 -13.00 -9.00 24.81
CA THR A 73 -12.43 -7.72 25.26
C THR A 73 -11.51 -7.11 24.21
N GLY A 74 -11.05 -7.93 23.25
CA GLY A 74 -10.05 -7.56 22.26
C GLY A 74 -8.63 -7.57 22.80
N SER A 75 -8.36 -8.13 23.98
CA SER A 75 -7.01 -8.20 24.58
C SER A 75 -6.05 -9.04 23.75
N GLU A 76 -4.74 -8.93 24.02
CA GLU A 76 -3.70 -9.69 23.30
C GLU A 76 -3.85 -11.21 23.47
N GLY A 77 -4.27 -11.69 24.65
CA GLY A 77 -4.51 -13.10 24.90
C GLY A 77 -5.70 -13.69 24.15
N GLN A 78 -6.54 -12.86 23.51
CA GLN A 78 -7.65 -13.31 22.68
C GLN A 78 -7.31 -13.39 21.19
N ARG A 79 -6.10 -12.96 20.82
CA ARG A 79 -5.67 -12.87 19.44
C ARG A 79 -4.65 -13.97 19.17
N TRP A 80 -4.89 -14.70 18.09
CA TRP A 80 -4.14 -15.88 17.71
C TRP A 80 -3.73 -15.77 16.27
N ILE A 81 -2.49 -16.10 15.98
CA ILE A 81 -1.95 -16.00 14.65
C ILE A 81 -1.49 -17.39 14.19
N LEU A 82 -1.77 -17.65 12.91
CA LEU A 82 -1.66 -18.98 12.32
C LEU A 82 -0.40 -19.08 11.48
N GLU A 83 0.36 -20.15 11.66
CA GLU A 83 1.53 -20.45 10.84
C GLU A 83 1.40 -21.85 10.24
N LYS A 84 1.22 -21.92 8.93
CA LYS A 84 1.06 -23.18 8.22
C LYS A 84 2.41 -23.80 7.89
N ASN A 85 2.61 -25.03 8.30
CA ASN A 85 3.70 -25.87 7.84
C ASN A 85 3.44 -26.26 6.37
N SER A 86 4.32 -25.82 5.47
CA SER A 86 4.16 -26.02 4.02
C SER A 86 4.31 -27.48 3.59
N SER A 87 4.96 -28.33 4.39
CA SER A 87 5.18 -29.75 4.09
C SER A 87 4.03 -30.64 4.53
N THR A 88 3.40 -30.33 5.67
CA THR A 88 2.31 -31.15 6.24
C THR A 88 0.93 -30.54 6.04
N GLY A 89 0.84 -29.23 5.80
CA GLY A 89 -0.41 -28.48 5.74
C GLY A 89 -1.04 -28.18 7.10
N ASN A 90 -0.42 -28.64 8.19
CA ASN A 90 -0.86 -28.38 9.57
C ASN A 90 -0.41 -26.98 10.03
N TYR A 91 -0.96 -26.52 11.14
CA TYR A 91 -0.78 -25.18 11.68
C TYR A 91 -0.17 -25.22 13.07
N ARG A 92 0.81 -24.35 13.27
CA ARG A 92 1.14 -23.82 14.59
C ARG A 92 0.24 -22.62 14.85
N ILE A 93 -0.28 -22.52 16.06
CA ILE A 93 -1.17 -21.43 16.48
C ILE A 93 -0.46 -20.69 17.61
N HIS A 94 -0.12 -19.42 17.42
CA HIS A 94 0.62 -18.65 18.43
C HIS A 94 -0.22 -17.51 19.01
N PRO A 95 -0.14 -17.26 20.34
CA PRO A 95 -0.86 -16.16 20.97
C PRO A 95 -0.18 -14.82 20.66
N ALA A 96 -0.96 -13.74 20.64
CA ALA A 96 -0.42 -12.39 20.41
C ALA A 96 0.21 -11.76 21.66
N THR A 97 0.11 -12.44 22.82
CA THR A 97 0.87 -12.09 24.04
C THR A 97 2.37 -12.31 23.88
N ASP A 98 2.78 -13.03 22.84
CA ASP A 98 4.15 -13.09 22.34
C ASP A 98 4.21 -12.96 20.81
N MET A 99 4.58 -11.76 20.37
CA MET A 99 4.71 -11.42 18.95
C MET A 99 5.98 -11.97 18.29
N THR A 100 6.90 -12.58 19.04
CA THR A 100 8.14 -13.16 18.49
C THR A 100 7.92 -14.55 17.90
N GLY A 101 6.77 -15.17 18.18
CA GLY A 101 6.48 -16.57 17.83
C GLY A 101 7.29 -17.56 18.70
N GLY A 102 7.78 -17.13 19.86
CA GLY A 102 8.44 -17.97 20.86
C GLY A 102 7.47 -18.82 21.66
N MET A 103 6.19 -18.46 21.74
CA MET A 103 5.12 -19.23 22.38
C MET A 103 4.18 -19.89 21.36
N SER A 104 3.58 -21.01 21.71
CA SER A 104 2.62 -21.72 20.86
C SER A 104 1.51 -22.38 21.69
N LEU A 105 0.31 -22.47 21.12
CA LEU A 105 -0.77 -23.32 21.62
C LEU A 105 -0.25 -24.75 21.73
N ASP A 106 -0.53 -25.41 22.84
CA ASP A 106 0.14 -26.65 23.23
C ASP A 106 -0.83 -27.59 23.94
N VAL A 107 -0.75 -28.88 23.58
CA VAL A 107 -1.40 -29.98 24.33
C VAL A 107 -0.51 -30.36 25.50
N ALA A 108 -0.98 -30.13 26.74
CA ALA A 108 -0.15 -30.28 27.92
C ALA A 108 0.53 -31.66 28.02
N ASN A 109 1.85 -31.63 28.22
CA ASN A 109 2.74 -32.81 28.26
C ASN A 109 2.75 -33.68 26.98
N GLY A 110 2.20 -33.20 25.87
CA GLY A 110 2.04 -33.99 24.65
C GLY A 110 1.23 -35.27 24.85
N SER A 111 0.31 -35.29 25.83
CA SER A 111 -0.52 -36.45 26.15
C SER A 111 -1.60 -36.67 25.09
N ALA A 112 -1.86 -37.91 24.72
CA ALA A 112 -2.95 -38.29 23.80
C ALA A 112 -4.30 -38.52 24.52
N GLU A 113 -4.33 -38.43 25.85
CA GLU A 113 -5.52 -38.72 26.65
C GLU A 113 -6.60 -37.64 26.48
N ASN A 114 -7.86 -38.07 26.53
CA ASN A 114 -9.01 -37.17 26.56
C ASN A 114 -8.96 -36.29 27.81
N LYS A 115 -9.45 -35.04 27.67
CA LYS A 115 -9.45 -34.01 28.73
C LYS A 115 -8.06 -33.49 29.10
N THR A 116 -7.02 -33.82 28.33
CA THR A 116 -5.70 -33.18 28.47
C THR A 116 -5.85 -31.69 28.20
N ASN A 117 -5.24 -30.87 29.06
CA ASN A 117 -5.39 -29.42 29.02
C ASN A 117 -4.78 -28.80 27.74
N ILE A 118 -5.38 -27.69 27.28
CA ILE A 118 -4.75 -26.82 26.29
C ILE A 118 -4.13 -25.63 27.01
N GLN A 119 -2.86 -25.39 26.73
CA GLN A 119 -2.06 -24.32 27.33
C GLN A 119 -1.29 -23.57 26.24
N ILE A 120 -0.50 -22.57 26.63
CA ILE A 120 0.60 -22.09 25.80
C ILE A 120 1.94 -22.57 26.37
N TRP A 121 2.89 -22.87 25.50
CA TRP A 121 4.22 -23.31 25.88
C TRP A 121 5.27 -22.80 24.89
N SER A 122 6.51 -22.67 25.36
CA SER A 122 7.67 -22.33 24.56
C SER A 122 7.74 -23.22 23.32
N ASN A 123 7.92 -22.60 22.16
CA ASN A 123 7.95 -23.27 20.88
C ASN A 123 9.10 -24.28 20.86
N ASN A 124 8.74 -25.55 20.74
CA ASN A 124 9.66 -26.67 20.67
C ASN A 124 9.40 -27.55 19.43
N SER A 125 8.47 -27.13 18.56
CA SER A 125 8.12 -27.79 17.30
C SER A 125 7.68 -29.25 17.44
N CYS A 126 7.28 -29.71 18.64
CA CYS A 126 6.77 -31.06 18.82
C CYS A 126 5.32 -31.18 18.35
N SER A 127 4.82 -32.41 18.22
CA SER A 127 3.44 -32.68 17.79
C SER A 127 2.37 -32.09 18.72
N ALA A 128 2.71 -31.77 19.98
CA ALA A 128 1.82 -31.07 20.91
C ALA A 128 1.44 -29.65 20.45
N GLN A 129 2.24 -29.05 19.57
CA GLN A 129 2.08 -27.67 19.09
C GLN A 129 1.60 -27.59 17.64
N ASN A 130 1.20 -28.73 17.05
CA ASN A 130 0.81 -28.82 15.65
C ASN A 130 -0.65 -29.27 15.51
N PHE A 131 -1.43 -28.51 14.75
CA PHE A 131 -2.88 -28.67 14.66
C PHE A 131 -3.38 -28.66 13.21
N ALA A 132 -4.27 -29.56 12.86
CA ALA A 132 -5.01 -29.48 11.60
C ALA A 132 -6.28 -28.64 11.80
N ILE A 133 -6.50 -27.63 10.95
CA ILE A 133 -7.74 -26.85 10.94
C ILE A 133 -8.65 -27.42 9.84
N LYS A 134 -9.69 -28.16 10.24
CA LYS A 134 -10.58 -28.93 9.33
C LYS A 134 -11.97 -28.30 9.29
N PRO A 135 -12.59 -28.10 8.11
CA PRO A 135 -13.97 -27.63 8.03
C PRO A 135 -14.94 -28.52 8.83
N ALA A 136 -15.82 -27.89 9.59
CA ALA A 136 -16.78 -28.56 10.48
C ALA A 136 -18.24 -28.35 10.05
N ASP A 137 -18.55 -27.22 9.42
CA ASP A 137 -19.89 -26.93 8.90
C ASP A 137 -19.87 -25.99 7.67
N SER A 138 -21.04 -25.74 7.08
CA SER A 138 -21.20 -24.90 5.89
C SER A 138 -21.07 -23.39 6.16
N ASN A 139 -20.97 -22.97 7.42
CA ASN A 139 -20.89 -21.57 7.84
C ASN A 139 -19.46 -21.17 8.20
N MET A 140 -18.47 -21.86 7.62
CA MET A 140 -17.05 -21.61 7.89
C MET A 140 -16.67 -21.88 9.35
N GLY A 141 -17.33 -22.84 10.00
CA GLY A 141 -16.89 -23.40 11.28
C GLY A 141 -15.79 -24.43 11.06
N TYR A 142 -14.84 -24.52 12.00
CA TYR A 142 -13.68 -25.43 11.91
C TYR A 142 -13.46 -26.23 13.20
N PHE A 143 -12.97 -27.45 13.05
CA PHE A 143 -12.31 -28.22 14.09
C PHE A 143 -10.82 -27.87 14.12
N ILE A 144 -10.26 -27.65 15.32
CA ILE A 144 -8.81 -27.51 15.53
C ILE A 144 -8.32 -28.84 16.13
N ALA A 145 -7.77 -29.72 15.30
CA ALA A 145 -7.45 -31.12 15.64
C ALA A 145 -5.97 -31.31 15.99
N SER A 146 -5.66 -31.96 17.11
CA SER A 146 -4.28 -32.11 17.60
C SER A 146 -3.51 -33.23 16.88
N GLU A 147 -2.27 -32.97 16.49
CA GLU A 147 -1.41 -33.99 15.86
C GLU A 147 -1.04 -35.12 16.84
N VAL A 148 -0.90 -34.84 18.14
CA VAL A 148 -0.62 -35.84 19.20
C VAL A 148 -1.58 -37.04 19.16
N THR A 149 -2.84 -36.79 18.79
CA THR A 149 -3.88 -37.83 18.73
C THR A 149 -4.08 -38.39 17.31
N ASN A 150 -3.15 -38.12 16.38
CA ASN A 150 -3.34 -38.31 14.94
C ASN A 150 -4.60 -37.63 14.41
N PHE A 151 -4.88 -36.42 14.91
CA PHE A 151 -6.03 -35.59 14.54
C PHE A 151 -7.40 -36.19 14.87
N ASN A 152 -7.47 -37.10 15.85
CA ASN A 152 -8.71 -37.72 16.33
C ASN A 152 -9.40 -36.89 17.43
N SER A 153 -8.63 -36.11 18.18
CA SER A 153 -9.14 -35.17 19.19
C SER A 153 -9.01 -33.72 18.72
N VAL A 154 -9.91 -32.87 19.21
CA VAL A 154 -10.05 -31.45 18.83
C VAL A 154 -10.13 -30.57 20.07
N LEU A 155 -9.89 -29.26 19.91
CA LEU A 155 -10.18 -28.26 20.95
C LEU A 155 -11.66 -28.29 21.32
N ASP A 156 -11.94 -28.56 22.60
CA ASP A 156 -13.27 -28.74 23.17
C ASP A 156 -13.42 -27.86 24.41
N VAL A 157 -14.53 -27.11 24.48
CA VAL A 157 -14.89 -26.39 25.71
C VAL A 157 -15.50 -27.38 26.70
N ASN A 158 -14.86 -27.54 27.87
CA ASN A 158 -15.20 -28.55 28.85
C ASN A 158 -16.69 -28.52 29.24
N SER A 159 -17.34 -29.68 29.12
CA SER A 159 -18.75 -29.89 29.44
C SER A 159 -19.71 -28.98 28.67
N ALA A 160 -19.30 -28.48 27.50
CA ALA A 160 -20.04 -27.53 26.66
C ALA A 160 -20.54 -26.27 27.43
N LYS A 161 -19.79 -25.87 28.47
CA LYS A 161 -20.13 -24.67 29.25
C LYS A 161 -20.13 -23.43 28.35
N THR A 162 -20.99 -22.46 28.66
CA THR A 162 -21.09 -21.18 27.94
C THR A 162 -20.63 -19.98 28.76
N THR A 163 -20.09 -20.21 29.96
CA THR A 163 -19.58 -19.16 30.84
C THR A 163 -18.15 -18.76 30.49
N SER A 164 -17.84 -17.46 30.61
CA SER A 164 -16.47 -16.94 30.53
C SER A 164 -15.58 -17.59 31.59
N GLY A 165 -14.34 -17.93 31.23
CA GLY A 165 -13.39 -18.68 32.05
C GLY A 165 -13.54 -20.21 31.99
N ALA A 166 -14.45 -20.75 31.18
CA ALA A 166 -14.54 -22.21 31.03
C ALA A 166 -13.30 -22.76 30.30
N ASN A 167 -12.77 -23.87 30.83
CA ASN A 167 -11.53 -24.47 30.33
C ASN A 167 -11.66 -25.03 28.90
N VAL A 168 -10.60 -24.89 28.11
CA VAL A 168 -10.44 -25.59 26.83
C VAL A 168 -9.48 -26.76 27.03
N HIS A 169 -9.91 -27.96 26.65
CA HIS A 169 -9.10 -29.17 26.67
C HIS A 169 -9.12 -29.83 25.28
N GLN A 170 -8.28 -30.83 25.04
CA GLN A 170 -8.51 -31.72 23.90
C GLN A 170 -9.51 -32.82 24.27
N TYR A 171 -10.38 -33.18 23.33
CA TYR A 171 -11.30 -34.29 23.49
C TYR A 171 -11.61 -34.94 22.14
N ALA A 172 -11.95 -36.23 22.13
CA ALA A 172 -12.38 -36.95 20.94
C ALA A 172 -13.41 -36.14 20.13
N ASN A 173 -13.24 -36.08 18.82
CA ASN A 173 -14.15 -35.32 17.95
C ASN A 173 -15.53 -35.98 17.93
N THR A 174 -16.53 -35.27 18.47
CA THR A 174 -17.94 -35.68 18.51
C THR A 174 -18.83 -34.83 17.58
N GLY A 175 -18.25 -33.85 16.89
CA GLY A 175 -18.96 -32.95 15.99
C GLY A 175 -19.92 -31.96 16.66
N LYS A 176 -19.86 -31.82 17.98
CA LYS A 176 -20.74 -30.91 18.74
C LYS A 176 -20.30 -29.45 18.64
N ASP A 177 -21.23 -28.52 18.81
CA ASP A 177 -20.98 -27.09 18.65
C ASP A 177 -19.92 -26.53 19.62
N ASN A 178 -19.71 -27.16 20.79
CA ASN A 178 -18.64 -26.77 21.72
C ASN A 178 -17.22 -27.14 21.23
N GLN A 179 -17.11 -27.82 20.09
CA GLN A 179 -15.87 -28.20 19.41
C GLN A 179 -15.65 -27.44 18.09
N ILE A 180 -16.59 -26.56 17.71
CA ILE A 180 -16.57 -25.83 16.45
C ILE A 180 -16.16 -24.38 16.71
N TRP A 181 -15.21 -23.88 15.93
CA TRP A 181 -14.62 -22.56 16.08
C TRP A 181 -14.71 -21.76 14.79
N TYR A 182 -15.10 -20.49 14.91
CA TYR A 182 -15.08 -19.50 13.84
C TYR A 182 -13.85 -18.61 13.98
N PHE A 183 -13.21 -18.30 12.85
CA PHE A 183 -12.10 -17.35 12.82
C PHE A 183 -12.66 -15.99 12.40
N GLU A 184 -12.53 -14.99 13.27
CA GLU A 184 -12.86 -13.60 12.98
C GLU A 184 -11.54 -12.81 12.88
N SER A 185 -11.41 -11.92 11.90
CA SER A 185 -10.16 -11.16 11.71
C SER A 185 -9.91 -10.25 12.92
N ALA A 186 -8.71 -10.32 13.50
CA ALA A 186 -8.26 -9.48 14.61
C ALA A 186 -7.23 -8.44 14.16
N PRO A 187 -7.14 -7.29 14.83
CA PRO A 187 -6.07 -6.32 14.62
C PRO A 187 -4.75 -6.81 15.26
N TRP A 188 -3.61 -6.54 14.61
CA TRP A 188 -2.28 -6.78 15.19
C TRP A 188 -2.06 -5.92 16.45
N PRO A 189 -1.37 -6.43 17.49
CA PRO A 189 -1.00 -5.62 18.66
C PRO A 189 -0.07 -4.45 18.28
N SER A 190 -0.25 -3.30 18.92
CA SER A 190 0.54 -2.09 18.67
C SER A 190 1.74 -2.03 19.63
N ASN A 191 2.97 -2.06 19.09
CA ASN A 191 4.19 -1.93 19.87
C ASN A 191 4.40 -0.50 20.41
N ASN A 192 4.06 -0.25 21.67
CA ASN A 192 4.58 0.89 22.43
C ASN A 192 5.75 0.41 23.30
N ASN A 193 6.96 0.48 22.76
CA ASN A 193 8.18 0.23 23.53
C ASN A 193 8.84 1.58 23.86
N SER A 194 8.53 2.13 25.03
CA SER A 194 9.37 3.15 25.68
C SER A 194 9.70 2.68 27.09
N ASN A 195 10.91 2.16 27.26
CA ASN A 195 11.53 1.97 28.56
C ASN A 195 11.84 3.33 29.20
N ASN A 196 11.25 3.62 30.36
CA ASN A 196 12.02 4.16 31.49
C ASN A 196 11.37 3.80 32.83
N SER A 197 12.21 3.53 33.81
CA SER A 197 11.90 2.84 35.07
C SER A 197 11.28 3.72 36.16
N SER A 198 10.62 3.02 37.10
CA SER A 198 10.43 3.30 38.55
C SER A 198 9.17 4.06 39.04
N ASN A 199 8.36 3.31 39.83
CA ASN A 199 7.48 3.60 40.99
C ASN A 199 6.98 5.04 41.22
N ASN A 200 5.72 5.33 41.58
CA ASN A 200 4.79 4.70 42.52
C ASN A 200 3.35 5.24 42.31
N SER A 201 2.36 4.54 42.83
CA SER A 201 0.90 4.75 42.74
C SER A 201 0.35 6.17 43.01
N SER A 202 -0.63 6.61 42.21
CA SER A 202 -1.96 7.07 42.71
C SER A 202 -2.89 7.49 41.55
N ASN A 203 -4.15 7.07 41.65
CA ASN A 203 -5.25 7.33 40.72
C ASN A 203 -5.49 8.82 40.47
N ASN A 204 -5.49 9.24 39.20
CA ASN A 204 -6.47 10.20 38.71
C ASN A 204 -6.67 10.06 37.19
N THR A 205 -7.90 9.79 36.78
CA THR A 205 -8.34 9.64 35.39
C THR A 205 -8.30 10.99 34.67
N THR A 206 -7.33 11.15 33.77
CA THR A 206 -7.46 12.04 32.60
C THR A 206 -6.91 11.31 31.39
N LEU A 207 -7.81 10.77 30.55
CA LEU A 207 -7.47 10.31 29.22
C LEU A 207 -6.83 11.49 28.48
N ALA A 208 -5.53 11.41 28.22
CA ALA A 208 -4.83 12.42 27.45
C ALA A 208 -5.43 12.48 26.04
N LEU A 209 -6.09 13.60 25.73
CA LEU A 209 -6.60 13.89 24.39
C LEU A 209 -5.42 13.89 23.42
N THR A 210 -5.38 12.91 22.53
CA THR A 210 -4.30 12.82 21.54
C THR A 210 -4.59 13.80 20.41
N THR A 211 -3.79 14.86 20.32
CA THR A 211 -3.89 15.86 19.24
C THR A 211 -3.73 15.21 17.86
N GLY A 212 -4.63 15.54 16.94
CA GLY A 212 -4.61 15.18 15.53
C GLY A 212 -3.85 16.20 14.69
N TYR A 213 -3.29 15.75 13.57
CA TYR A 213 -2.65 16.62 12.58
C TYR A 213 -3.49 16.61 11.30
N ILE A 214 -3.90 17.79 10.85
CA ILE A 214 -4.61 17.99 9.58
C ILE A 214 -3.69 18.85 8.71
N ALA A 215 -3.33 18.36 7.51
CA ALA A 215 -2.41 19.09 6.64
C ALA A 215 -3.04 20.41 6.16
N ASP A 216 -2.22 21.43 5.92
CA ASP A 216 -2.69 22.68 5.32
C ASP A 216 -3.32 22.44 3.95
N GLY A 217 -4.41 23.14 3.64
CA GLY A 217 -5.10 23.02 2.36
C GLY A 217 -6.60 23.31 2.43
N TRP A 218 -7.27 23.31 1.29
CA TRP A 218 -8.73 23.41 1.24
C TRP A 218 -9.38 22.07 1.62
N TYR A 219 -10.50 22.12 2.33
CA TYR A 219 -11.29 20.94 2.75
C TYR A 219 -12.79 21.22 2.66
N TYR A 220 -13.55 20.15 2.43
CA TYR A 220 -14.92 20.06 2.91
C TYR A 220 -14.91 19.38 4.28
N ILE A 221 -15.70 19.88 5.23
CA ILE A 221 -15.77 19.34 6.60
C ILE A 221 -17.15 18.70 6.77
N LYS A 222 -17.21 17.37 6.94
CA LYS A 222 -18.46 16.60 7.00
C LYS A 222 -18.70 16.04 8.39
N ASN A 223 -19.87 16.30 8.98
CA ASN A 223 -20.24 15.69 10.25
C ASN A 223 -20.54 14.18 10.08
N ILE A 224 -20.04 13.35 10.99
CA ILE A 224 -20.19 11.88 10.92
C ILE A 224 -21.61 11.43 11.21
N ASN A 225 -22.34 12.09 12.12
CA ASN A 225 -23.73 11.73 12.44
C ASN A 225 -24.69 12.04 11.27
N SER A 226 -24.65 13.26 10.72
CA SER A 226 -25.61 13.71 9.71
C SER A 226 -25.20 13.46 8.26
N GLN A 227 -23.92 13.17 8.02
CA GLN A 227 -23.29 13.10 6.69
C GLN A 227 -23.40 14.41 5.88
N LYS A 228 -23.67 15.54 6.53
CA LYS A 228 -23.77 16.88 5.93
C LYS A 228 -22.50 17.70 6.15
N TYR A 229 -22.31 18.72 5.31
CA TYR A 229 -21.12 19.55 5.29
C TYR A 229 -21.32 20.83 6.07
N VAL A 230 -20.29 21.23 6.81
CA VAL A 230 -20.19 22.54 7.48
C VAL A 230 -20.13 23.63 6.41
N GLU A 231 -21.04 24.59 6.50
CA GLU A 231 -21.19 25.68 5.56
C GLU A 231 -21.50 27.01 6.24
N VAL A 232 -21.28 28.11 5.53
CA VAL A 232 -21.86 29.41 5.90
C VAL A 232 -23.28 29.51 5.36
N ALA A 233 -24.23 29.77 6.25
CA ALA A 233 -25.66 29.81 5.95
C ALA A 233 -25.99 30.77 4.80
N ASP A 234 -26.74 30.26 3.83
CA ASP A 234 -27.18 31.00 2.63
C ASP A 234 -26.02 31.62 1.80
N GLY A 235 -24.77 31.20 2.04
CA GLY A 235 -23.58 31.80 1.43
C GLY A 235 -23.38 33.28 1.81
N LYS A 236 -23.90 33.70 2.97
CA LYS A 236 -23.85 35.10 3.41
C LYS A 236 -22.43 35.47 3.85
N ASP A 237 -21.73 36.23 3.00
CA ASP A 237 -20.32 36.57 3.24
C ASP A 237 -20.16 37.90 4.01
N GLU A 238 -20.52 37.90 5.30
CA GLU A 238 -20.39 39.05 6.22
C GLU A 238 -20.06 38.62 7.66
N ASN A 239 -19.63 39.56 8.50
CA ASN A 239 -19.40 39.27 9.93
C ASN A 239 -20.71 38.89 10.63
N GLY A 240 -20.67 37.86 11.46
CA GLY A 240 -21.85 37.34 12.17
C GLY A 240 -22.74 36.43 11.32
N ALA A 241 -22.33 36.11 10.08
CA ALA A 241 -23.02 35.10 9.29
C ALA A 241 -22.91 33.73 9.96
N ASN A 242 -24.02 33.00 10.01
CA ASN A 242 -24.10 31.75 10.76
C ASN A 242 -23.34 30.61 10.09
N VAL A 243 -22.67 29.76 10.87
CA VAL A 243 -22.13 28.47 10.40
C VAL A 243 -23.13 27.36 10.73
N GLN A 244 -23.54 26.59 9.73
CA GLN A 244 -24.52 25.51 9.85
C GLN A 244 -24.06 24.27 9.09
N GLN A 245 -24.82 23.19 9.11
CA GLN A 245 -24.64 22.05 8.22
C GLN A 245 -25.66 22.05 7.08
N TYR A 246 -25.27 21.55 5.90
CA TYR A 246 -26.17 21.37 4.76
C TYR A 246 -25.70 20.24 3.84
N GLN A 247 -26.59 19.78 2.97
CA GLN A 247 -26.25 18.82 1.93
C GLN A 247 -25.09 19.34 1.05
N GLY A 248 -24.19 18.44 0.65
CA GLY A 248 -23.06 18.79 -0.20
C GLY A 248 -23.51 19.39 -1.53
N ASN A 249 -23.09 20.62 -1.81
CA ASN A 249 -23.41 21.37 -3.02
C ASN A 249 -22.16 21.93 -3.72
N GLY A 250 -20.98 21.85 -3.08
CA GLY A 250 -19.70 22.24 -3.66
C GLY A 250 -19.48 23.74 -3.80
N TYR A 251 -20.38 24.58 -3.30
CA TYR A 251 -20.24 26.03 -3.33
C TYR A 251 -19.12 26.52 -2.39
N PRO A 252 -18.54 27.71 -2.66
CA PRO A 252 -17.49 28.29 -1.82
C PRO A 252 -17.81 28.38 -0.32
N CYS A 253 -19.09 28.52 0.04
CA CYS A 253 -19.55 28.55 1.43
C CYS A 253 -19.33 27.23 2.21
N GLN A 254 -19.08 26.11 1.53
CA GLN A 254 -18.78 24.80 2.14
C GLN A 254 -17.28 24.47 2.19
N ARG A 255 -16.44 25.37 1.65
CA ARG A 255 -14.98 25.16 1.54
C ARG A 255 -14.29 25.86 2.71
N TRP A 256 -13.34 25.15 3.33
CA TRP A 256 -12.57 25.66 4.46
C TRP A 256 -11.09 25.41 4.25
N TYR A 257 -10.26 26.46 4.27
CA TYR A 257 -8.81 26.32 4.24
C TYR A 257 -8.30 26.10 5.66
N VAL A 258 -7.63 24.98 5.88
CA VAL A 258 -6.91 24.65 7.11
C VAL A 258 -5.53 25.28 7.05
N THR A 259 -5.17 26.01 8.11
CA THR A 259 -3.80 26.48 8.35
C THR A 259 -3.37 26.04 9.74
N ASN A 260 -2.24 25.34 9.86
CA ASN A 260 -1.61 25.03 11.13
C ASN A 260 -0.92 26.29 11.71
N VAL A 261 -1.24 26.64 12.96
CA VAL A 261 -0.72 27.86 13.63
C VAL A 261 0.14 27.55 14.85
N GLY A 262 0.64 26.31 14.96
CA GLY A 262 1.50 25.86 16.05
C GLY A 262 0.74 25.45 17.32
N GLY A 263 1.43 24.75 18.23
CA GLY A 263 0.82 24.27 19.50
C GLY A 263 -0.32 23.26 19.32
N GLY A 264 -0.42 22.62 18.15
CA GLY A 264 -1.49 21.70 17.78
C GLY A 264 -2.79 22.37 17.33
N TYR A 265 -2.80 23.69 17.14
CA TYR A 265 -3.99 24.43 16.70
C TYR A 265 -4.00 24.67 15.20
N ILE A 266 -5.20 24.70 14.64
CA ILE A 266 -5.51 25.11 13.26
C ILE A 266 -6.45 26.32 13.25
N THR A 267 -6.51 27.01 12.13
CA THR A 267 -7.54 28.00 11.80
C THR A 267 -8.29 27.59 10.53
N LEU A 268 -9.57 27.96 10.39
CA LEU A 268 -10.42 27.58 9.26
C LEU A 268 -10.91 28.83 8.52
N LYS A 269 -10.38 29.07 7.32
CA LYS A 269 -10.75 30.21 6.46
C LYS A 269 -11.83 29.81 5.45
N THR A 270 -12.90 30.59 5.29
CA THR A 270 -13.94 30.31 4.28
C THR A 270 -13.39 30.38 2.85
N GLY A 271 -13.96 29.58 1.95
CA GLY A 271 -13.70 29.63 0.51
C GLY A 271 -14.41 30.77 -0.22
N MET A 272 -15.27 31.53 0.46
CA MET A 272 -15.92 32.72 -0.08
C MET A 272 -14.92 33.89 -0.24
N SER A 273 -15.31 34.90 -1.02
CA SER A 273 -14.40 35.96 -1.47
C SER A 273 -13.79 36.80 -0.36
N SER A 274 -14.44 36.89 0.81
CA SER A 274 -13.89 37.62 1.95
C SER A 274 -12.68 36.97 2.60
N GLY A 275 -12.53 35.64 2.48
CA GLY A 275 -11.53 34.89 3.23
C GLY A 275 -11.61 35.08 4.75
N ARG A 276 -12.80 35.31 5.31
CA ARG A 276 -13.05 35.36 6.76
C ARG A 276 -12.86 34.00 7.45
N MET A 277 -12.82 34.01 8.78
CA MET A 277 -12.51 32.84 9.61
C MET A 277 -13.76 32.28 10.29
N MET A 278 -13.77 30.97 10.52
CA MET A 278 -14.66 30.35 11.51
C MET A 278 -14.32 30.88 12.91
N ASP A 279 -15.30 31.41 13.62
CA ASP A 279 -15.14 32.14 14.87
C ASP A 279 -16.20 31.70 15.89
N VAL A 280 -15.81 31.48 17.14
CA VAL A 280 -16.74 31.24 18.25
C VAL A 280 -17.27 32.58 18.74
N THR A 281 -18.57 32.86 18.57
CA THR A 281 -19.17 34.19 18.82
C THR A 281 -18.75 34.78 20.18
N ALA A 282 -18.11 35.96 20.11
CA ALA A 282 -17.60 36.70 21.27
C ALA A 282 -16.60 35.92 22.17
N GLY A 283 -16.04 34.81 21.69
CA GLY A 283 -15.09 33.98 22.42
C GLY A 283 -15.63 33.34 23.69
N LYS A 284 -16.95 33.18 23.82
CA LYS A 284 -17.56 32.64 25.04
C LYS A 284 -17.28 31.14 25.19
N ALA A 285 -16.98 30.74 26.43
CA ALA A 285 -16.72 29.35 26.81
C ALA A 285 -17.94 28.69 27.50
N THR A 286 -19.13 28.89 26.95
CA THR A 286 -20.40 28.33 27.47
C THR A 286 -21.06 27.43 26.45
N ASP A 287 -21.67 26.32 26.89
CA ASP A 287 -22.33 25.38 25.99
C ASP A 287 -23.46 26.06 25.22
N GLY A 288 -23.56 25.74 23.94
CA GLY A 288 -24.53 26.36 23.04
C GLY A 288 -24.03 27.65 22.37
N THR A 289 -22.81 28.13 22.66
CA THR A 289 -22.26 29.33 22.01
C THR A 289 -22.16 29.11 20.51
N ASN A 290 -22.68 30.06 19.73
CA ASN A 290 -22.75 29.96 18.28
C ASN A 290 -21.36 29.99 17.60
N VAL A 291 -21.28 29.41 16.40
CA VAL A 291 -20.13 29.55 15.52
C VAL A 291 -20.53 30.39 14.31
N GLU A 292 -19.76 31.43 14.04
CA GLU A 292 -20.04 32.44 13.02
C GLU A 292 -18.84 32.65 12.09
N LEU A 293 -19.08 33.39 11.02
CA LEU A 293 -18.04 33.94 10.17
C LEU A 293 -17.61 35.31 10.71
N TYR A 294 -16.32 35.53 10.90
CA TYR A 294 -15.80 36.83 11.34
C TYR A 294 -14.45 37.17 10.69
N ASN A 295 -14.16 38.46 10.59
CA ASN A 295 -12.86 38.95 10.11
C ASN A 295 -11.71 38.32 10.90
N ALA A 296 -10.63 37.96 10.20
CA ALA A 296 -9.42 37.45 10.84
C ALA A 296 -8.91 38.46 11.90
N ASN A 297 -8.83 38.02 13.15
CA ASN A 297 -8.41 38.86 14.28
C ASN A 297 -7.24 38.24 15.08
N GLY A 298 -6.85 37.00 14.76
CA GLY A 298 -5.73 36.28 15.38
C GLY A 298 -5.97 35.85 16.83
N LEU A 299 -7.16 36.07 17.37
CA LEU A 299 -7.55 35.75 18.73
C LEU A 299 -7.90 34.26 18.88
N ASP A 300 -8.02 33.81 20.12
CA ASP A 300 -8.30 32.41 20.43
C ASP A 300 -9.66 31.85 19.98
N PRO A 301 -10.73 32.66 19.77
CA PRO A 301 -11.99 32.17 19.19
C PRO A 301 -11.88 31.63 17.76
N GLN A 302 -10.78 31.92 17.05
CA GLN A 302 -10.52 31.46 15.67
C GLN A 302 -9.59 30.24 15.61
N LYS A 303 -9.20 29.67 16.77
CA LYS A 303 -8.22 28.58 16.87
C LYS A 303 -8.86 27.32 17.42
N PHE A 304 -8.69 26.22 16.69
CA PHE A 304 -9.27 24.91 17.00
C PHE A 304 -8.18 23.86 17.10
N LYS A 305 -8.25 22.96 18.07
CA LYS A 305 -7.30 21.84 18.22
C LYS A 305 -7.98 20.55 17.74
N PRO A 306 -7.46 19.91 16.69
CA PRO A 306 -7.96 18.62 16.26
C PRO A 306 -7.64 17.56 17.30
N ILE A 307 -8.64 16.80 17.73
CA ILE A 307 -8.48 15.61 18.59
C ILE A 307 -8.77 14.39 17.74
N LYS A 308 -7.83 13.44 17.72
CA LYS A 308 -7.98 12.20 16.93
C LYS A 308 -9.18 11.40 17.43
N THR A 309 -9.89 10.81 16.48
CA THR A 309 -10.83 9.73 16.76
C THR A 309 -10.19 8.39 16.38
N ALA A 310 -10.92 7.28 16.58
CA ALA A 310 -10.48 5.96 16.11
C ALA A 310 -10.53 5.83 14.57
N GLU A 311 -11.20 6.75 13.88
CA GLU A 311 -11.34 6.74 12.42
C GLU A 311 -10.38 7.74 11.76
N ASP A 312 -9.61 7.27 10.76
CA ASP A 312 -8.65 8.12 10.05
C ASP A 312 -9.34 9.22 9.24
N GLY A 313 -8.75 10.42 9.28
CA GLY A 313 -9.34 11.63 8.69
C GLY A 313 -10.56 12.20 9.42
N VAL A 314 -10.92 11.65 10.59
CA VAL A 314 -12.05 12.11 11.41
C VAL A 314 -11.54 12.67 12.74
N PHE A 315 -11.95 13.89 13.04
CA PHE A 315 -11.49 14.66 14.19
C PHE A 315 -12.65 15.29 14.95
N CYS A 316 -12.48 15.46 16.26
CA CYS A 316 -13.19 16.49 17.00
C CYS A 316 -12.35 17.77 17.00
N LEU A 317 -12.99 18.94 17.08
CA LEU A 317 -12.27 20.22 17.05
C LEU A 317 -12.52 20.97 18.36
N THR A 318 -11.62 20.85 19.34
CA THR A 318 -11.75 21.59 20.60
C THR A 318 -11.38 23.06 20.41
N THR A 319 -12.05 23.96 21.13
CA THR A 319 -11.88 25.41 20.95
C THR A 319 -10.83 25.95 21.91
N LYS A 320 -9.90 26.76 21.39
CA LYS A 320 -8.85 27.35 22.24
C LYS A 320 -9.43 28.31 23.29
N CYS A 321 -10.45 29.08 22.93
CA CYS A 321 -11.11 30.02 23.85
C CYS A 321 -11.79 29.34 25.07
N SER A 322 -12.08 28.04 24.99
CA SER A 322 -12.59 27.25 26.14
C SER A 322 -11.48 26.55 26.94
N GLY A 323 -10.21 26.70 26.55
CA GLY A 323 -9.11 25.92 27.09
C GLY A 323 -9.21 24.43 26.76
N ASP A 324 -9.63 24.11 25.53
CA ASP A 324 -9.87 22.75 25.02
C ASP A 324 -10.99 21.96 25.71
N LYS A 325 -11.91 22.64 26.42
CA LYS A 325 -13.01 21.99 27.17
C LYS A 325 -14.27 21.78 26.34
N GLN A 326 -14.45 22.56 25.28
CA GLN A 326 -15.58 22.48 24.37
C GLN A 326 -15.10 22.18 22.96
N ALA A 327 -15.94 21.54 22.14
CA ALA A 327 -15.67 21.27 20.74
C ALA A 327 -16.79 21.77 19.83
N LEU A 328 -16.50 21.88 18.53
CA LEU A 328 -17.55 22.05 17.52
C LEU A 328 -18.57 20.93 17.64
N ASP A 329 -19.85 21.28 17.55
CA ASP A 329 -20.99 20.39 17.77
C ASP A 329 -22.13 20.75 16.80
N VAL A 330 -22.83 19.72 16.30
CA VAL A 330 -24.09 19.91 15.57
C VAL A 330 -25.23 19.96 16.58
N TYR A 331 -25.76 21.16 16.82
CA TYR A 331 -26.73 21.41 17.89
C TYR A 331 -27.93 20.45 17.82
N GLY A 332 -28.23 19.84 18.98
CA GLY A 332 -29.34 18.90 19.13
C GLY A 332 -29.17 17.61 18.33
N TRP A 333 -27.94 17.27 17.91
CA TRP A 333 -27.64 16.11 17.06
C TRP A 333 -28.43 16.11 15.75
N SER A 334 -28.80 17.30 15.26
CA SER A 334 -29.64 17.44 14.09
C SER A 334 -29.05 16.68 12.91
N THR A 335 -29.88 15.90 12.23
CA THR A 335 -29.54 15.30 10.94
C THR A 335 -30.12 16.10 9.77
N GLU A 336 -30.78 17.23 10.01
CA GLU A 336 -31.44 18.02 8.98
C GLU A 336 -30.51 19.07 8.35
N ASN A 337 -30.87 19.52 7.14
CA ASN A 337 -30.27 20.73 6.58
C ASN A 337 -30.52 21.91 7.52
N LYS A 338 -29.57 22.85 7.58
CA LYS A 338 -29.61 24.02 8.47
C LYS A 338 -29.50 23.68 9.96
N GLY A 339 -29.05 22.47 10.31
CA GLY A 339 -28.62 22.16 11.67
C GLY A 339 -27.48 23.09 12.09
N ASN A 340 -27.61 23.75 13.24
CA ASN A 340 -26.66 24.77 13.65
C ASN A 340 -25.31 24.17 14.06
N ILE A 341 -24.20 24.82 13.71
CA ILE A 341 -22.88 24.50 14.29
C ILE A 341 -22.67 25.43 15.47
N ASN A 342 -22.50 24.84 16.66
CA ASN A 342 -22.22 25.55 17.89
C ASN A 342 -21.00 24.94 18.58
N THR A 343 -20.76 25.36 19.83
CA THR A 343 -19.79 24.72 20.72
C THR A 343 -20.50 24.04 21.89
N TRP A 344 -19.99 22.89 22.30
CA TRP A 344 -20.51 22.14 23.44
C TRP A 344 -19.39 21.43 24.18
N THR A 345 -19.60 21.10 25.46
CA THR A 345 -18.66 20.32 26.28
C THR A 345 -18.18 19.10 25.49
N TYR A 346 -16.85 18.96 25.40
CA TYR A 346 -16.24 17.88 24.64
C TYR A 346 -16.62 16.52 25.23
N ASN A 347 -17.27 15.68 24.43
CA ASN A 347 -17.66 14.32 24.78
C ASN A 347 -17.27 13.28 23.71
N GLY A 348 -16.74 13.74 22.56
CA GLY A 348 -16.23 12.89 21.49
C GLY A 348 -17.32 12.13 20.72
N LEU A 349 -18.59 12.46 20.92
CA LEU A 349 -19.72 11.77 20.30
C LEU A 349 -19.91 12.20 18.83
N ALA A 350 -20.72 11.45 18.07
CA ALA A 350 -20.80 11.60 16.60
C ALA A 350 -21.27 13.00 16.12
N CYS A 351 -22.01 13.76 16.94
CA CYS A 351 -22.33 15.17 16.65
C CYS A 351 -21.12 16.12 16.70
N GLN A 352 -20.02 15.70 17.33
CA GLN A 352 -18.74 16.42 17.46
C GLN A 352 -17.64 15.85 16.55
N GLN A 353 -17.91 14.79 15.79
CA GLN A 353 -16.93 14.15 14.91
C GLN A 353 -17.11 14.66 13.48
N PHE A 354 -16.01 15.12 12.89
CA PHE A 354 -15.98 15.69 11.54
C PHE A 354 -14.89 15.06 10.69
N ARG A 355 -15.28 14.57 9.50
CA ARG A 355 -14.35 14.14 8.46
C ARG A 355 -13.84 15.34 7.67
N PHE A 356 -12.53 15.43 7.51
CA PHE A 356 -11.89 16.42 6.64
C PHE A 356 -11.61 15.80 5.26
N GLU A 357 -12.33 16.26 4.25
CA GLU A 357 -12.21 15.80 2.86
C GLU A 357 -11.42 16.84 2.05
N ALA A 358 -10.16 16.53 1.73
CA ALA A 358 -9.27 17.48 1.06
C ALA A 358 -9.78 17.89 -0.33
N ILE A 359 -9.64 19.18 -0.64
CA ILE A 359 -9.91 19.82 -1.91
C ILE A 359 -8.55 20.22 -2.49
N ALA A 360 -8.26 19.81 -3.73
CA ALA A 360 -6.99 20.14 -4.36
C ALA A 360 -6.80 21.67 -4.49
N ASN A 361 -5.60 22.16 -4.14
CA ASN A 361 -5.27 23.59 -4.20
C ASN A 361 -5.15 24.08 -5.66
N GLU A 362 -5.93 25.09 -6.02
CA GLU A 362 -5.70 25.94 -7.19
C GLU A 362 -4.60 26.96 -6.86
N SER A 363 -3.50 26.97 -7.60
CA SER A 363 -2.51 28.06 -7.55
C SER A 363 -2.79 29.07 -8.66
N SER A 364 -2.98 30.31 -8.25
CA SER A 364 -3.31 31.48 -9.06
C SER A 364 -2.16 31.99 -9.93
N SER A 365 -2.45 32.24 -11.22
CA SER A 365 -1.83 33.33 -11.99
C SER A 365 -2.88 33.95 -12.91
N SER A 366 -3.08 35.26 -12.76
CA SER A 366 -4.06 36.08 -13.49
C SER A 366 -3.60 36.48 -14.89
N GLN A 367 -4.45 36.27 -15.89
CA GLN A 367 -5.00 37.26 -16.85
C GLN A 367 -5.39 36.60 -18.18
N GLY A 368 -6.60 36.90 -18.65
CA GLY A 368 -7.05 36.62 -20.02
C GLY A 368 -8.53 36.24 -20.09
N ASN A 369 -9.39 37.23 -20.33
CA ASN A 369 -10.80 37.03 -20.67
C ASN A 369 -10.94 36.05 -21.86
N ASN A 370 -11.60 34.90 -21.67
CA ASN A 370 -12.55 34.41 -22.65
C ASN A 370 -13.50 33.36 -22.07
N SER A 371 -14.73 33.44 -22.56
CA SER A 371 -15.90 32.62 -22.25
C SER A 371 -15.65 31.11 -22.35
N GLY A 372 -16.21 30.35 -21.39
CA GLY A 372 -16.60 28.94 -21.57
C GLY A 372 -15.71 27.88 -20.91
N ASN A 373 -16.35 27.08 -20.03
CA ASN A 373 -16.00 25.71 -19.65
C ASN A 373 -14.92 25.51 -18.54
N THR A 374 -15.33 25.49 -17.26
CA THR A 374 -14.44 25.12 -16.14
C THR A 374 -14.59 23.65 -15.76
N ASN A 375 -13.80 22.84 -16.45
CA ASN A 375 -13.52 21.45 -16.13
C ASN A 375 -12.72 21.31 -14.83
N ALA A 376 -13.32 20.72 -13.80
CA ALA A 376 -12.61 20.27 -12.61
C ALA A 376 -11.67 19.10 -12.97
N LYS A 377 -10.37 19.37 -13.10
CA LYS A 377 -9.31 18.38 -13.30
C LYS A 377 -8.99 17.70 -11.96
N SER A 378 -9.15 16.38 -11.88
CA SER A 378 -8.64 15.64 -10.71
C SER A 378 -7.11 15.69 -10.72
N THR A 379 -6.50 16.14 -9.62
CA THR A 379 -5.04 16.21 -9.50
C THR A 379 -4.49 14.85 -9.08
N LEU A 380 -3.55 14.34 -9.87
CA LEU A 380 -2.74 13.19 -9.49
C LEU A 380 -1.95 13.50 -8.21
N SER A 381 -1.65 12.49 -7.39
CA SER A 381 -0.81 12.66 -6.20
C SER A 381 0.49 13.39 -6.57
N ASN A 382 0.79 14.47 -5.87
CA ASN A 382 2.00 15.27 -6.02
C ASN A 382 3.06 14.94 -4.95
N VAL A 383 2.81 13.94 -4.11
CA VAL A 383 3.70 13.56 -3.00
C VAL A 383 4.53 12.31 -3.27
N TYR A 384 4.20 11.52 -4.30
CA TYR A 384 4.95 10.35 -4.75
C TYR A 384 4.75 10.11 -6.26
N PRO A 385 5.64 9.36 -6.93
CA PRO A 385 5.47 9.05 -8.35
C PRO A 385 4.42 7.97 -8.57
N ASN A 386 3.21 8.39 -8.98
CA ASN A 386 2.11 7.47 -9.26
C ASN A 386 2.50 6.36 -10.26
N GLN A 387 2.05 5.14 -9.99
CA GLN A 387 2.17 4.04 -10.95
C GLN A 387 1.19 4.27 -12.10
N GLN A 388 1.74 4.65 -13.26
CA GLN A 388 0.98 4.90 -14.48
C GLN A 388 1.00 3.68 -15.39
N ILE A 389 -0.10 3.44 -16.08
CA ILE A 389 -0.25 2.35 -17.05
C ILE A 389 -0.83 2.86 -18.37
N SER A 390 -0.63 2.11 -19.44
CA SER A 390 -1.33 2.28 -20.71
C SER A 390 -2.07 1.00 -21.07
N PHE A 391 -3.26 1.15 -21.66
CA PHE A 391 -4.03 0.04 -22.21
C PHE A 391 -3.78 -0.02 -23.72
N VAL A 392 -3.25 -1.12 -24.22
CA VAL A 392 -2.97 -1.32 -25.65
C VAL A 392 -3.95 -2.34 -26.20
N ASN A 393 -4.82 -1.93 -27.12
CA ASN A 393 -5.81 -2.83 -27.69
C ASN A 393 -5.15 -3.92 -28.54
N CYS A 394 -5.63 -5.15 -28.42
CA CYS A 394 -5.05 -6.31 -29.08
C CYS A 394 -5.41 -6.40 -30.58
N SER A 395 -6.40 -5.63 -31.07
CA SER A 395 -6.79 -5.67 -32.48
C SER A 395 -5.98 -4.73 -33.37
N ASP A 396 -5.67 -3.52 -32.90
CA ASP A 396 -4.96 -2.51 -33.68
C ASP A 396 -3.59 -2.13 -33.12
N GLY A 397 -3.23 -2.64 -31.93
CA GLY A 397 -1.95 -2.37 -31.28
C GLY A 397 -1.81 -0.94 -30.74
N LYS A 398 -2.89 -0.16 -30.68
CA LYS A 398 -2.88 1.25 -30.28
C LYS A 398 -3.38 1.46 -28.85
N TYR A 399 -3.14 2.65 -28.31
CA TYR A 399 -3.46 3.01 -26.94
C TYR A 399 -4.89 3.50 -26.77
N LEU A 400 -5.51 3.13 -25.65
CA LEU A 400 -6.72 3.79 -25.14
C LEU A 400 -6.40 5.26 -24.80
N ASN A 401 -7.08 6.20 -25.45
CA ASN A 401 -6.72 7.62 -25.43
C ASN A 401 -7.91 8.52 -25.05
N ASP A 402 -7.68 9.40 -24.09
CA ASP A 402 -8.56 10.53 -23.79
C ASP A 402 -8.20 11.72 -24.69
N ASN A 403 -9.19 12.31 -25.36
CA ASN A 403 -8.96 13.44 -26.26
C ASN A 403 -8.83 14.80 -25.55
N GLY A 404 -8.92 14.85 -24.22
CA GLY A 404 -8.74 16.11 -23.49
C GLY A 404 -10.03 16.86 -23.16
N THR A 405 -11.15 16.41 -23.73
CA THR A 405 -12.45 17.10 -23.67
C THR A 405 -13.39 16.35 -22.74
N HIS A 406 -13.97 17.04 -21.75
CA HIS A 406 -15.00 16.46 -20.89
C HIS A 406 -16.20 16.01 -21.74
N GLY A 407 -16.64 14.77 -21.53
CA GLY A 407 -17.69 14.16 -22.35
C GLY A 407 -17.25 13.83 -23.78
N GLY A 408 -15.97 14.01 -24.12
CA GLY A 408 -15.41 13.61 -25.42
C GLY A 408 -15.22 12.10 -25.50
N ALA A 409 -15.41 11.54 -26.69
CA ALA A 409 -15.24 10.11 -26.94
C ALA A 409 -13.81 9.65 -26.61
N ILE A 410 -13.69 8.48 -26.02
CA ILE A 410 -12.41 7.77 -25.86
C ILE A 410 -12.05 7.11 -27.19
N THR A 411 -10.82 7.34 -27.64
CA THR A 411 -10.34 6.95 -28.96
C THR A 411 -9.18 5.98 -28.88
N SER A 412 -8.86 5.37 -30.03
CA SER A 412 -7.64 4.57 -30.21
C SER A 412 -6.56 5.41 -30.88
N ASN A 413 -5.41 5.58 -30.23
CA ASN A 413 -4.32 6.44 -30.70
C ASN A 413 -2.99 5.69 -30.76
N GLY A 414 -2.23 5.86 -31.86
CA GLY A 414 -0.93 5.22 -32.05
C GLY A 414 0.25 5.94 -31.38
N THR A 415 0.06 7.20 -30.99
CA THR A 415 1.13 8.01 -30.39
C THR A 415 1.07 7.95 -28.87
N SER A 416 2.16 7.55 -28.21
CA SER A 416 2.28 7.57 -26.75
C SER A 416 2.25 9.00 -26.20
N GLY A 417 1.63 9.22 -25.04
CA GLY A 417 1.58 10.53 -24.42
C GLY A 417 0.71 10.58 -23.15
N ALA A 418 0.67 11.73 -22.48
CA ALA A 418 -0.10 11.88 -21.24
C ALA A 418 -1.59 11.52 -21.39
N SER A 419 -2.15 11.72 -22.58
CA SER A 419 -3.55 11.42 -22.93
C SER A 419 -3.88 9.93 -22.97
N ASN A 420 -2.89 9.04 -23.01
CA ASN A 420 -3.09 7.59 -23.02
C ASN A 420 -2.37 6.87 -21.88
N ARG A 421 -2.01 7.63 -20.84
CA ARG A 421 -1.58 7.12 -19.55
C ARG A 421 -2.70 7.24 -18.56
N TRP A 422 -2.84 6.22 -17.73
CA TRP A 422 -3.95 6.03 -16.82
C TRP A 422 -3.43 5.62 -15.44
N ILE A 423 -4.17 6.00 -14.41
CA ILE A 423 -3.96 5.59 -13.02
C ILE A 423 -5.22 4.86 -12.55
N LEU A 424 -5.01 3.75 -11.85
CA LEU A 424 -6.10 2.99 -11.25
C LEU A 424 -6.35 3.52 -9.83
N SER A 425 -7.50 4.16 -9.64
CA SER A 425 -7.98 4.55 -8.32
C SER A 425 -8.84 3.41 -7.76
N PHE A 426 -8.27 2.66 -6.82
CA PHE A 426 -8.94 1.56 -6.15
C PHE A 426 -10.17 2.06 -5.39
N THR A 427 -11.30 1.35 -5.52
CA THR A 427 -12.51 1.63 -4.75
C THR A 427 -12.75 0.55 -3.70
N ASN A 428 -12.99 -0.69 -4.13
CA ASN A 428 -13.11 -1.87 -3.28
C ASN A 428 -13.04 -3.15 -4.13
N ASN A 429 -12.56 -4.28 -3.59
CA ASN A 429 -12.65 -5.62 -4.19
C ASN A 429 -12.21 -5.69 -5.67
N GLY A 430 -11.07 -5.09 -6.03
CA GLY A 430 -10.56 -5.13 -7.41
C GLY A 430 -11.41 -4.33 -8.41
N VAL A 431 -12.17 -3.35 -7.91
CA VAL A 431 -12.91 -2.38 -8.72
C VAL A 431 -12.16 -1.04 -8.69
N PHE A 432 -12.07 -0.40 -9.85
CA PHE A 432 -11.27 0.80 -10.03
C PHE A 432 -12.05 1.89 -10.76
N ARG A 433 -11.74 3.15 -10.46
CA ARG A 433 -11.85 4.20 -11.46
C ARG A 433 -10.57 4.21 -12.28
N ILE A 434 -10.71 4.39 -13.60
CA ILE A 434 -9.57 4.47 -14.53
C ILE A 434 -9.40 5.95 -14.89
N VAL A 435 -8.40 6.61 -14.31
CA VAL A 435 -8.23 8.08 -14.35
C VAL A 435 -7.10 8.45 -15.30
N ASN A 436 -7.36 9.33 -16.25
CA ASN A 436 -6.40 9.79 -17.23
C ASN A 436 -5.36 10.74 -16.61
N VAL A 437 -4.10 10.59 -17.01
CA VAL A 437 -2.98 11.38 -16.47
C VAL A 437 -3.00 12.83 -16.97
N ALA A 438 -3.39 13.09 -18.22
CA ALA A 438 -3.40 14.44 -18.77
C ALA A 438 -4.56 15.29 -18.26
N THR A 439 -5.75 14.69 -18.14
CA THR A 439 -7.00 15.42 -17.89
C THR A 439 -7.48 15.29 -16.45
N GLY A 440 -7.12 14.22 -15.75
CA GLY A 440 -7.73 13.84 -14.48
C GLY A 440 -9.17 13.31 -14.64
N TYR A 441 -9.66 13.10 -15.86
CA TYR A 441 -10.96 12.49 -16.09
C TYR A 441 -10.91 10.98 -15.89
N CYS A 442 -11.98 10.42 -15.37
CA CYS A 442 -12.17 8.98 -15.37
C CYS A 442 -12.94 8.49 -16.59
N LEU A 443 -12.63 7.27 -17.00
CA LEU A 443 -13.37 6.52 -18.00
C LEU A 443 -14.84 6.35 -17.55
N THR A 444 -15.79 6.76 -18.39
CA THR A 444 -17.23 6.62 -18.11
C THR A 444 -18.02 6.35 -19.40
N PRO A 445 -19.10 5.55 -19.38
CA PRO A 445 -20.04 5.51 -20.49
C PRO A 445 -20.70 6.89 -20.72
N PHE A 446 -21.06 7.23 -21.96
CA PHE A 446 -21.74 8.49 -22.26
C PHE A 446 -23.00 8.65 -21.40
N SER A 447 -23.13 9.84 -20.78
CA SER A 447 -24.23 10.18 -19.87
C SER A 447 -24.43 9.17 -18.73
N SER A 448 -23.37 8.49 -18.31
CA SER A 448 -23.39 7.46 -17.26
C SER A 448 -24.32 6.27 -17.56
N LYS A 449 -24.64 6.05 -18.83
CA LYS A 449 -25.57 5.00 -19.27
C LYS A 449 -24.84 3.70 -19.58
N VAL A 450 -25.09 2.67 -18.77
CA VAL A 450 -24.47 1.34 -18.92
C VAL A 450 -25.38 0.45 -19.78
N SER A 451 -25.26 0.56 -21.10
CA SER A 451 -26.02 -0.26 -22.07
C SER A 451 -25.18 -0.68 -23.27
N ASP A 452 -25.50 -1.83 -23.86
CA ASP A 452 -24.85 -2.31 -25.08
C ASP A 452 -24.93 -1.25 -26.21
N GLY A 453 -23.84 -1.09 -26.95
CA GLY A 453 -23.67 -0.09 -28.00
C GLY A 453 -23.35 1.33 -27.53
N ASN A 454 -23.49 1.66 -26.23
CA ASN A 454 -23.26 3.03 -25.76
C ASN A 454 -21.77 3.41 -25.80
N GLY A 455 -21.46 4.62 -26.28
CA GLY A 455 -20.07 5.10 -26.33
C GLY A 455 -19.45 5.34 -24.95
N VAL A 456 -18.13 5.48 -24.91
CA VAL A 456 -17.35 5.74 -23.69
C VAL A 456 -16.59 7.06 -23.83
N ALA A 457 -16.52 7.82 -22.73
CA ALA A 457 -15.98 9.17 -22.63
C ALA A 457 -15.03 9.33 -21.44
N GLY A 458 -14.30 10.44 -21.41
CA GLY A 458 -13.67 10.97 -20.20
C GLY A 458 -14.64 11.93 -19.49
N ALA A 459 -14.83 11.77 -18.18
CA ALA A 459 -15.58 12.73 -17.37
C ALA A 459 -14.94 12.97 -15.99
N THR A 460 -15.36 14.03 -15.32
CA THR A 460 -14.95 14.32 -13.94
C THR A 460 -15.29 13.16 -13.01
N VAL A 461 -14.38 12.85 -12.09
CA VAL A 461 -14.59 11.85 -11.05
C VAL A 461 -15.79 12.22 -10.18
N SER A 462 -16.72 11.28 -10.01
CA SER A 462 -17.89 11.38 -9.14
C SER A 462 -17.85 10.27 -8.08
N SER A 463 -18.13 10.63 -6.82
CA SER A 463 -18.18 9.70 -5.69
C SER A 463 -19.44 8.82 -5.69
N GLY A 464 -20.53 9.27 -6.33
CA GLY A 464 -21.81 8.57 -6.40
C GLY A 464 -22.09 7.82 -7.71
N ASP A 465 -21.34 8.12 -8.78
CA ASP A 465 -21.57 7.53 -10.10
C ASP A 465 -20.84 6.19 -10.26
N LYS A 466 -21.56 5.09 -10.03
CA LYS A 466 -21.05 3.73 -10.19
C LYS A 466 -20.80 3.34 -11.65
N SER A 467 -21.26 4.09 -12.66
CA SER A 467 -20.91 3.80 -14.06
C SER A 467 -19.44 4.08 -14.35
N GLN A 468 -18.77 4.87 -13.51
CA GLN A 468 -17.33 5.16 -13.62
C GLN A 468 -16.45 4.03 -13.06
N TYR A 469 -17.06 2.95 -12.56
CA TYR A 469 -16.35 1.85 -11.92
C TYR A 469 -16.15 0.71 -12.91
N TRP A 470 -14.95 0.15 -12.92
CA TRP A 470 -14.51 -0.84 -13.88
C TRP A 470 -13.83 -2.02 -13.19
N LYS A 471 -13.98 -3.20 -13.77
CA LYS A 471 -13.20 -4.40 -13.43
C LYS A 471 -12.27 -4.70 -14.59
N ILE A 472 -11.02 -4.99 -14.28
CA ILE A 472 -10.00 -5.39 -15.25
C ILE A 472 -9.72 -6.87 -14.99
N VAL A 473 -10.02 -7.73 -15.95
CA VAL A 473 -10.07 -9.19 -15.75
C VAL A 473 -9.17 -9.85 -16.78
N ALA A 474 -8.25 -10.70 -16.32
CA ALA A 474 -7.38 -11.47 -17.20
C ALA A 474 -8.18 -12.40 -18.12
N VAL A 475 -7.76 -12.51 -19.38
CA VAL A 475 -8.38 -13.37 -20.41
C VAL A 475 -7.37 -14.23 -21.17
N LYS A 476 -6.08 -13.94 -21.05
CA LYS A 476 -4.98 -14.72 -21.63
C LYS A 476 -3.76 -14.57 -20.72
N ASN A 477 -3.06 -15.68 -20.47
CA ASN A 477 -1.76 -15.66 -19.80
C ASN A 477 -0.63 -15.85 -20.82
N ASP A 478 0.56 -15.40 -20.50
CA ASP A 478 1.78 -15.73 -21.23
C ASP A 478 2.32 -17.12 -20.85
N ALA A 479 3.46 -17.50 -21.44
CA ALA A 479 4.08 -18.80 -21.20
C ALA A 479 4.60 -19.01 -19.77
N ASN A 480 4.68 -17.95 -18.97
CA ASN A 480 5.08 -17.98 -17.57
C ASN A 480 3.88 -17.88 -16.61
N ASN A 481 2.67 -18.08 -17.14
CA ASN A 481 1.40 -17.97 -16.42
C ASN A 481 1.12 -16.57 -15.85
N ILE A 482 1.66 -15.52 -16.48
CA ILE A 482 1.40 -14.12 -16.11
C ILE A 482 0.29 -13.58 -17.02
N ALA A 483 -0.69 -12.88 -16.45
CA ALA A 483 -1.79 -12.30 -17.22
C ALA A 483 -1.28 -11.30 -18.27
N LEU A 484 -1.48 -11.67 -19.54
CA LEU A 484 -0.99 -10.99 -20.74
C LEU A 484 -2.05 -10.05 -21.32
N ASN A 485 -3.27 -10.55 -21.50
CA ASN A 485 -4.39 -9.77 -22.00
C ASN A 485 -5.52 -9.72 -20.98
N TYR A 486 -6.23 -8.60 -20.99
CA TYR A 486 -7.32 -8.29 -20.07
C TYR A 486 -8.54 -7.81 -20.85
N LYS A 487 -9.73 -8.13 -20.34
CA LYS A 487 -10.96 -7.40 -20.66
C LYS A 487 -11.20 -6.33 -19.60
N ILE A 488 -11.77 -5.21 -20.01
CA ILE A 488 -12.17 -4.12 -19.13
C ILE A 488 -13.69 -4.04 -19.18
N VAL A 489 -14.38 -4.35 -18.08
CA VAL A 489 -15.84 -4.42 -18.02
C VAL A 489 -16.41 -3.42 -17.02
N ASN A 490 -17.61 -2.93 -17.28
CA ASN A 490 -18.25 -2.00 -16.37
C ASN A 490 -18.72 -2.70 -15.09
N TYR A 491 -18.59 -2.05 -13.94
CA TYR A 491 -18.99 -2.60 -12.65
C TYR A 491 -20.50 -2.87 -12.55
N ASN A 492 -21.33 -1.96 -13.09
CA ASN A 492 -22.79 -2.11 -13.01
C ASN A 492 -23.32 -3.23 -13.91
N ASN A 493 -22.57 -3.61 -14.95
CA ASN A 493 -22.89 -4.75 -15.79
C ASN A 493 -21.59 -5.37 -16.34
N SER A 494 -21.12 -6.43 -15.70
CA SER A 494 -19.85 -7.09 -16.02
C SER A 494 -19.87 -7.87 -17.35
N ASN A 495 -21.01 -7.97 -18.03
CA ASN A 495 -21.09 -8.53 -19.37
C ASN A 495 -20.68 -7.50 -20.44
N LEU A 496 -20.76 -6.21 -20.12
CA LEU A 496 -20.42 -5.14 -21.06
C LEU A 496 -18.94 -4.76 -20.93
N ALA A 497 -18.18 -5.13 -21.96
CA ALA A 497 -16.77 -4.81 -22.11
C ALA A 497 -16.55 -3.53 -22.92
N LEU A 498 -15.46 -2.84 -22.62
CA LEU A 498 -14.90 -1.80 -23.45
C LEU A 498 -14.47 -2.40 -24.79
N THR A 499 -15.08 -1.94 -25.88
CA THR A 499 -14.95 -2.50 -27.22
C THR A 499 -14.51 -1.42 -28.20
N LEU A 500 -13.40 -1.64 -28.90
CA LEU A 500 -12.98 -0.77 -30.00
C LEU A 500 -13.93 -0.93 -31.20
N SER A 501 -14.44 0.17 -31.72
CA SER A 501 -15.32 0.24 -32.88
C SER A 501 -15.09 1.56 -33.64
N ASN A 502 -14.69 1.47 -34.91
CA ASN A 502 -14.49 2.64 -35.79
C ASN A 502 -13.57 3.72 -35.18
N GLY A 503 -12.47 3.34 -34.54
CA GLY A 503 -11.50 4.26 -33.93
C GLY A 503 -11.89 4.85 -32.57
N SER A 504 -13.05 4.51 -32.04
CA SER A 504 -13.55 4.94 -30.73
C SER A 504 -14.02 3.74 -29.88
N TYR A 505 -14.24 3.96 -28.59
CA TYR A 505 -14.65 2.89 -27.68
C TYR A 505 -16.12 3.00 -27.29
N LYS A 506 -16.78 1.84 -27.23
CA LYS A 506 -18.16 1.67 -26.76
C LYS A 506 -18.25 0.49 -25.80
N LEU A 507 -19.36 0.39 -25.07
CA LEU A 507 -19.74 -0.82 -24.36
C LEU A 507 -20.33 -1.83 -25.34
N ALA A 508 -19.90 -3.09 -25.26
CA ALA A 508 -20.60 -4.19 -25.90
C ALA A 508 -20.47 -5.50 -25.12
N ASN A 509 -21.39 -6.44 -25.36
CA ASN A 509 -21.30 -7.77 -24.76
C ASN A 509 -19.94 -8.42 -25.05
N TYR A 510 -19.29 -8.92 -24.01
CA TYR A 510 -18.00 -9.58 -24.15
C TYR A 510 -18.13 -10.89 -24.91
N ASN A 511 -17.43 -11.02 -26.03
CA ASN A 511 -17.43 -12.20 -26.89
C ASN A 511 -16.02 -12.75 -27.18
N GLY A 512 -14.99 -12.20 -26.53
CA GLY A 512 -13.60 -12.64 -26.70
C GLY A 512 -12.88 -12.06 -27.92
N SER A 513 -13.49 -11.14 -28.67
CA SER A 513 -12.83 -10.47 -29.78
C SER A 513 -11.57 -9.72 -29.33
N THR A 514 -10.56 -9.65 -30.20
CA THR A 514 -9.33 -8.89 -29.95
C THR A 514 -9.60 -7.40 -29.76
N SER A 515 -10.70 -6.86 -30.29
CA SER A 515 -11.13 -5.47 -30.06
C SER A 515 -11.62 -5.20 -28.63
N GLN A 516 -11.86 -6.25 -27.85
CA GLN A 516 -12.26 -6.22 -26.44
C GLN A 516 -11.14 -6.64 -25.48
N CYS A 517 -9.94 -6.89 -26.02
CA CYS A 517 -8.79 -7.35 -25.27
C CYS A 517 -7.71 -6.26 -25.24
N PHE A 518 -7.05 -6.11 -24.10
CA PHE A 518 -6.03 -5.10 -23.87
C PHE A 518 -4.80 -5.72 -23.21
N ARG A 519 -3.61 -5.34 -23.67
CA ARG A 519 -2.39 -5.46 -22.88
C ARG A 519 -2.33 -4.29 -21.89
N VAL A 520 -1.88 -4.54 -20.67
CA VAL A 520 -1.68 -3.50 -19.65
C VAL A 520 -0.19 -3.31 -19.48
N ASN A 521 0.32 -2.14 -19.87
CA ASN A 521 1.75 -1.86 -19.84
C ASN A 521 2.04 -0.77 -18.81
N SER A 522 2.96 -1.03 -17.88
CA SER A 522 3.49 0.03 -17.01
C SER A 522 4.20 1.09 -17.85
N TYR A 523 3.91 2.37 -17.57
CA TYR A 523 4.59 3.47 -18.24
C TYR A 523 6.00 3.65 -17.67
N GLY A 524 6.97 3.91 -18.55
CA GLY A 524 8.37 4.15 -18.18
C GLY A 524 9.26 2.91 -18.13
N VAL A 525 8.68 1.70 -18.11
CA VAL A 525 9.49 0.47 -18.10
C VAL A 525 10.17 0.27 -19.46
N GLU A 526 11.45 -0.06 -19.43
CA GLU A 526 12.21 -0.51 -20.60
C GLU A 526 12.69 -1.94 -20.39
N GLY A 527 13.04 -2.65 -21.47
CA GLY A 527 13.72 -3.94 -21.34
C GLY A 527 12.82 -5.13 -21.06
N PHE A 528 13.42 -6.20 -20.52
CA PHE A 528 12.76 -7.47 -20.30
C PHE A 528 11.59 -7.42 -19.32
N ALA A 529 11.52 -6.47 -18.38
CA ALA A 529 10.34 -6.29 -17.52
C ALA A 529 9.13 -5.73 -18.29
N GLY A 530 9.38 -5.02 -19.39
CA GLY A 530 8.34 -4.50 -20.28
C GLY A 530 7.63 -5.57 -21.09
N TYR A 531 6.68 -5.13 -21.93
CA TYR A 531 6.11 -6.00 -22.95
C TYR A 531 7.20 -6.43 -23.92
N SER A 532 7.47 -7.73 -23.96
CA SER A 532 8.64 -8.28 -24.64
C SER A 532 8.36 -9.67 -25.18
N LYS A 533 9.36 -10.31 -25.77
CA LYS A 533 9.39 -11.73 -26.07
C LYS A 533 10.39 -12.44 -25.18
N ASP A 534 10.07 -13.67 -24.80
CA ASP A 534 11.05 -14.56 -24.18
C ASP A 534 12.11 -15.03 -25.19
N MET A 535 13.09 -15.78 -24.70
CA MET A 535 14.20 -16.29 -25.54
C MET A 535 13.75 -17.36 -26.56
N SER A 536 12.50 -17.83 -26.48
CA SER A 536 11.87 -18.70 -27.49
C SER A 536 10.99 -17.92 -28.47
N GLY A 537 10.95 -16.58 -28.39
CA GLY A 537 10.18 -15.72 -29.27
C GLY A 537 8.69 -15.60 -28.94
N ARG A 538 8.24 -16.09 -27.78
CA ARG A 538 6.84 -16.02 -27.32
C ARG A 538 6.58 -14.70 -26.60
N GLU A 539 5.37 -14.16 -26.73
CA GLU A 539 4.96 -12.93 -26.03
C GLU A 539 5.09 -13.08 -24.50
N LYS A 540 5.57 -12.01 -23.86
CA LYS A 540 5.78 -11.91 -22.41
C LYS A 540 5.06 -10.67 -21.88
N ALA A 541 4.26 -10.83 -20.83
CA ALA A 541 3.42 -9.77 -20.29
C ALA A 541 4.24 -8.64 -19.66
N CYS A 542 3.88 -7.37 -19.90
CA CYS A 542 4.49 -6.26 -19.19
C CYS A 542 4.26 -6.37 -17.68
N ILE A 543 5.22 -5.91 -16.89
CA ILE A 543 5.07 -5.83 -15.44
C ILE A 543 3.93 -4.89 -15.06
N THR A 544 3.12 -5.30 -14.08
CA THR A 544 2.00 -4.49 -13.55
C THR A 544 2.15 -4.18 -12.06
N GLY A 545 3.03 -4.91 -11.35
CA GLY A 545 3.22 -4.72 -9.93
C GLY A 545 1.94 -4.99 -9.14
N GLY A 546 1.68 -4.14 -8.15
CA GLY A 546 0.46 -4.12 -7.35
C GLY A 546 -0.60 -3.13 -7.81
N VAL A 547 -0.59 -2.69 -9.08
CA VAL A 547 -1.54 -1.67 -9.57
C VAL A 547 -3.01 -2.14 -9.55
N PHE A 548 -3.25 -3.46 -9.56
CA PHE A 548 -4.58 -4.05 -9.37
C PHE A 548 -4.95 -4.23 -7.89
N GLY A 549 -4.30 -3.47 -7.01
CA GLY A 549 -4.41 -3.55 -5.57
C GLY A 549 -4.84 -2.26 -4.93
N GLN A 550 -5.00 -2.31 -3.61
CA GLN A 550 -5.16 -1.11 -2.81
C GLN A 550 -3.83 -0.33 -2.77
N THR A 551 -3.91 1.00 -2.82
CA THR A 551 -2.79 1.86 -2.46
C THR A 551 -2.77 2.05 -0.94
N VAL A 552 -1.65 1.72 -0.31
CA VAL A 552 -1.43 1.82 1.13
C VAL A 552 -0.19 2.65 1.41
N THR A 553 -0.18 3.41 2.50
CA THR A 553 0.99 4.18 2.93
C THR A 553 1.58 3.55 4.17
N VAL A 554 2.86 3.21 4.12
CA VAL A 554 3.60 2.59 5.22
C VAL A 554 4.50 3.61 5.90
N LYS A 555 4.48 3.65 7.23
CA LYS A 555 5.31 4.57 8.03
C LYS A 555 6.15 3.86 9.08
N SER A 556 6.09 2.53 9.10
CA SER A 556 6.84 1.67 10.01
C SER A 556 7.35 0.43 9.27
N LEU A 557 8.37 -0.22 9.84
CA LEU A 557 8.83 -1.53 9.36
C LEU A 557 7.71 -2.58 9.38
N ASN A 558 6.86 -2.56 10.41
CA ASN A 558 5.78 -3.52 10.55
C ASN A 558 4.75 -3.37 9.42
N ASP A 559 4.35 -2.15 9.09
CA ASP A 559 3.47 -1.90 7.93
C ASP A 559 4.13 -2.38 6.64
N LEU A 560 5.41 -2.08 6.46
CA LEU A 560 6.16 -2.50 5.28
C LEU A 560 6.19 -4.03 5.15
N GLN A 561 6.50 -4.76 6.22
CA GLN A 561 6.51 -6.23 6.24
C GLN A 561 5.12 -6.82 5.98
N LYS A 562 4.08 -6.26 6.63
CA LYS A 562 2.68 -6.66 6.45
C LYS A 562 2.24 -6.57 5.00
N TYR A 563 2.49 -5.45 4.34
CA TYR A 563 2.04 -5.25 2.97
C TYR A 563 2.99 -5.84 1.93
N ALA A 564 4.27 -6.09 2.27
CA ALA A 564 5.23 -6.71 1.36
C ALA A 564 4.98 -8.20 1.11
N THR A 565 4.42 -8.94 2.07
CA THR A 565 4.26 -10.39 1.99
C THR A 565 3.04 -10.83 1.14
N GLY A 566 2.96 -12.13 0.84
CA GLY A 566 1.84 -12.77 0.15
C GLY A 566 1.63 -12.34 -1.31
N SER A 567 0.55 -12.78 -1.93
CA SER A 567 0.24 -12.51 -3.34
C SER A 567 -0.78 -11.39 -3.58
N THR A 568 -1.40 -10.86 -2.50
CA THR A 568 -2.38 -9.78 -2.60
C THR A 568 -1.75 -8.55 -3.24
N PRO A 569 -2.34 -8.00 -4.32
CA PRO A 569 -1.78 -6.83 -4.96
C PRO A 569 -1.82 -5.61 -4.05
N TYR A 570 -0.70 -4.89 -3.92
CA TYR A 570 -0.62 -3.62 -3.21
C TYR A 570 0.31 -2.63 -3.91
N THR A 571 -0.14 -1.39 -4.01
CA THR A 571 0.76 -0.25 -4.24
C THR A 571 1.13 0.33 -2.88
N ILE A 572 2.39 0.20 -2.49
CA ILE A 572 2.92 0.46 -1.16
C ILE A 572 3.75 1.74 -1.22
N ILE A 573 3.21 2.82 -0.68
CA ILE A 573 3.87 4.11 -0.58
C ILE A 573 4.70 4.15 0.70
N ILE A 574 6.01 4.29 0.61
CA ILE A 574 6.87 4.56 1.75
C ILE A 574 6.65 6.04 2.13
N GLY A 575 5.92 6.25 3.23
CA GLY A 575 5.50 7.56 3.73
C GLY A 575 6.33 8.07 4.90
N ALA A 576 7.43 7.41 5.23
CA ALA A 576 8.44 7.83 6.21
C ALA A 576 9.79 7.20 5.88
N ASN A 577 10.89 7.86 6.25
CA ASN A 577 12.20 7.21 6.25
C ASN A 577 12.23 6.15 7.36
N LEU A 578 12.56 4.91 7.03
CA LEU A 578 12.57 3.78 7.96
C LEU A 578 14.02 3.39 8.24
N SER A 579 14.34 3.10 9.50
CA SER A 579 15.68 2.70 9.92
C SER A 579 15.63 1.61 10.96
N GLN A 580 16.59 0.69 10.93
CA GLN A 580 16.81 -0.35 11.94
C GLN A 580 18.26 -0.32 12.42
N ASN A 581 18.50 -0.75 13.66
CA ASN A 581 19.85 -0.76 14.25
C ASN A 581 20.73 -1.90 13.71
N ALA A 582 20.14 -2.91 13.07
CA ALA A 582 20.82 -4.05 12.49
C ALA A 582 20.18 -4.39 11.14
N LEU A 583 20.89 -5.18 10.32
CA LEU A 583 20.37 -5.72 9.07
C LEU A 583 19.04 -6.44 9.34
N THR A 584 17.98 -5.92 8.72
CA THR A 584 16.62 -6.42 8.90
C THR A 584 16.05 -6.83 7.56
N LYS A 585 15.65 -8.11 7.43
CA LYS A 585 15.11 -8.66 6.18
C LYS A 585 13.59 -8.44 6.10
N VAL A 586 13.12 -8.05 4.91
CA VAL A 586 11.70 -7.98 4.55
C VAL A 586 11.46 -8.96 3.41
N ASN A 587 10.69 -10.01 3.69
CA ASN A 587 10.27 -10.96 2.67
C ASN A 587 9.20 -10.31 1.79
N VAL A 588 9.39 -10.42 0.48
CA VAL A 588 8.49 -9.83 -0.51
C VAL A 588 7.79 -10.94 -1.27
N GLY A 589 6.46 -10.96 -1.25
CA GLY A 589 5.67 -11.88 -2.05
C GLY A 589 5.53 -11.41 -3.51
N SER A 590 4.36 -11.61 -4.11
CA SER A 590 4.10 -11.23 -5.52
C SER A 590 3.09 -10.09 -5.65
N ASN A 591 3.09 -9.43 -6.82
CA ASN A 591 2.17 -8.34 -7.17
C ASN A 591 2.32 -7.10 -6.29
N LYS A 592 3.56 -6.64 -6.07
CA LYS A 592 3.84 -5.46 -5.24
C LYS A 592 4.36 -4.30 -6.07
N THR A 593 3.96 -3.08 -5.73
CA THR A 593 4.60 -1.85 -6.24
C THR A 593 5.05 -1.03 -5.04
N PHE A 594 6.33 -1.03 -4.73
CA PHE A 594 6.91 -0.17 -3.69
C PHE A 594 7.30 1.16 -4.29
N ILE A 595 6.87 2.25 -3.66
CA ILE A 595 7.10 3.61 -4.14
C ILE A 595 7.61 4.47 -2.99
N GLY A 596 8.83 4.99 -3.09
CA GLY A 596 9.29 6.04 -2.19
C GLY A 596 8.61 7.38 -2.47
N SER A 597 8.14 8.06 -1.43
CA SER A 597 7.57 9.40 -1.58
C SER A 597 8.66 10.42 -1.88
N TYR A 598 8.32 11.51 -2.56
CA TYR A 598 9.29 12.55 -2.92
C TYR A 598 9.98 13.15 -1.69
N GLY A 599 9.27 13.34 -0.58
CA GLY A 599 9.87 13.88 0.66
C GLY A 599 10.55 12.84 1.55
N VAL A 600 10.18 11.55 1.43
CA VAL A 600 10.58 10.48 2.35
C VAL A 600 10.61 9.13 1.62
N HIS A 601 11.80 8.56 1.46
CA HIS A 601 12.01 7.36 0.66
C HIS A 601 13.26 6.57 1.04
N THR A 602 13.83 6.83 2.22
CA THR A 602 15.02 6.12 2.69
C THR A 602 14.65 4.89 3.52
N LEU A 603 15.25 3.75 3.17
CA LEU A 603 15.23 2.51 3.94
C LEU A 603 16.66 2.20 4.41
N ASN A 604 16.93 2.43 5.70
CA ASN A 604 18.23 2.19 6.30
C ASN A 604 18.29 0.84 7.04
N ASN A 605 19.27 0.00 6.70
CA ASN A 605 19.44 -1.36 7.22
C ASN A 605 18.24 -2.28 6.98
N ILE A 606 17.39 -1.97 6.00
CA ILE A 606 16.23 -2.77 5.62
C ILE A 606 16.50 -3.39 4.25
N HIS A 607 16.51 -4.72 4.20
CA HIS A 607 16.98 -5.50 3.06
C HIS A 607 15.82 -6.35 2.51
N PHE A 608 15.53 -6.23 1.22
CA PHE A 608 14.43 -6.95 0.58
C PHE A 608 14.86 -8.34 0.13
N ARG A 609 13.97 -9.31 0.33
CA ARG A 609 14.16 -10.73 -0.02
C ARG A 609 12.98 -11.22 -0.85
N ASN A 610 13.18 -11.28 -2.16
CA ASN A 610 12.27 -11.91 -3.11
C ASN A 610 12.70 -13.37 -3.27
N ILE A 611 11.90 -14.27 -2.71
CA ILE A 611 12.17 -15.70 -2.55
C ILE A 611 11.03 -16.50 -3.19
N GLN A 612 10.87 -17.78 -2.85
CA GLN A 612 9.86 -18.64 -3.46
C GLN A 612 8.46 -17.98 -3.46
N ALA A 613 7.80 -17.97 -4.62
CA ALA A 613 6.51 -17.32 -4.89
C ALA A 613 6.50 -15.77 -4.97
N SER A 614 7.67 -15.13 -5.03
CA SER A 614 7.79 -13.73 -5.50
C SER A 614 7.55 -13.60 -7.01
N GLY A 615 7.31 -12.38 -7.48
CA GLY A 615 7.15 -12.08 -8.90
C GLY A 615 6.17 -10.94 -9.15
N ASN A 616 6.27 -10.32 -10.32
CA ASN A 616 5.50 -9.13 -10.69
C ASN A 616 5.65 -8.01 -9.65
N ASN A 617 6.90 -7.62 -9.36
CA ASN A 617 7.21 -6.60 -8.34
C ASN A 617 7.93 -5.39 -8.93
N ILE A 618 7.43 -4.20 -8.60
CA ILE A 618 8.00 -2.90 -8.98
C ILE A 618 8.60 -2.23 -7.73
N TYR A 619 9.80 -1.69 -7.87
CA TYR A 619 10.49 -0.86 -6.87
C TYR A 619 10.82 0.47 -7.50
N LYS A 620 10.30 1.56 -6.93
CA LYS A 620 10.35 2.87 -7.55
C LYS A 620 10.72 3.96 -6.55
N ASN A 621 11.68 4.80 -6.90
CA ASN A 621 12.02 6.00 -6.13
C ASN A 621 12.48 5.71 -4.68
N ILE A 622 13.24 4.66 -4.42
CA ILE A 622 13.66 4.24 -3.07
C ILE A 622 15.17 4.43 -2.90
N THR A 623 15.59 4.98 -1.76
CA THR A 623 17.00 5.03 -1.36
C THR A 623 17.27 3.95 -0.31
N PHE A 624 18.12 2.98 -0.64
CA PHE A 624 18.54 1.90 0.26
C PHE A 624 19.88 2.26 0.88
N THR A 625 19.94 2.50 2.19
CA THR A 625 21.20 2.75 2.93
C THR A 625 21.50 1.64 3.93
N HIS A 626 22.76 1.51 4.33
CA HIS A 626 23.16 0.60 5.39
C HIS A 626 24.30 1.18 6.23
N SER A 627 24.43 0.68 7.45
CA SER A 627 25.55 1.00 8.34
C SER A 627 26.85 0.40 7.81
N VAL A 628 27.97 1.11 8.03
CA VAL A 628 29.32 0.77 7.54
C VAL A 628 29.78 -0.65 7.95
N ASN A 629 29.29 -1.17 9.07
CA ASN A 629 29.62 -2.51 9.57
C ASN A 629 28.77 -3.65 8.98
N ILE A 630 27.78 -3.34 8.14
CA ILE A 630 26.97 -4.30 7.40
C ILE A 630 27.57 -4.39 6.00
N ASN A 631 28.67 -5.14 5.87
CA ASN A 631 29.50 -5.21 4.67
C ASN A 631 30.04 -6.62 4.38
N ASN A 632 29.40 -7.65 4.93
CA ASN A 632 29.76 -9.04 4.69
C ASN A 632 29.19 -9.54 3.36
N ASN A 633 29.75 -10.64 2.85
CA ASN A 633 29.45 -11.16 1.53
C ASN A 633 27.95 -11.36 1.18
N ASP A 634 27.06 -11.59 2.16
CA ASP A 634 25.62 -11.79 1.96
C ASP A 634 24.74 -10.62 2.50
N ASP A 635 25.33 -9.49 2.87
CA ASP A 635 24.62 -8.30 3.38
C ASP A 635 23.93 -7.51 2.25
N ILE A 636 23.44 -8.20 1.23
CA ILE A 636 22.89 -7.62 0.00
C ILE A 636 21.57 -6.90 0.30
N GLN A 637 21.40 -5.65 -0.12
CA GLN A 637 20.20 -4.86 0.18
C GLN A 637 18.98 -5.31 -0.63
N MET A 638 19.16 -5.71 -1.89
CA MET A 638 18.09 -6.28 -2.72
C MET A 638 18.46 -7.68 -3.19
N TYR A 639 17.67 -8.68 -2.82
CA TYR A 639 17.89 -10.07 -3.22
C TYR A 639 16.69 -10.59 -4.01
N ILE A 640 16.90 -10.99 -5.26
CA ILE A 640 15.89 -11.54 -6.16
C ILE A 640 16.33 -12.91 -6.65
N SER A 641 15.69 -13.96 -6.12
CA SER A 641 16.10 -15.34 -6.35
C SER A 641 15.06 -16.21 -7.05
N ASP A 642 13.82 -15.77 -7.11
CA ASP A 642 12.75 -16.52 -7.77
C ASP A 642 11.71 -15.56 -8.35
N GLY A 643 10.86 -16.09 -9.22
CA GLY A 643 9.76 -15.36 -9.84
C GLY A 643 10.09 -14.75 -11.19
N ASN A 644 9.05 -14.25 -11.84
CA ASN A 644 9.15 -13.56 -13.13
C ASN A 644 8.70 -12.11 -12.97
N ASN A 645 9.24 -11.22 -13.81
CA ASN A 645 8.89 -9.81 -13.93
C ASN A 645 9.26 -8.97 -12.69
N PHE A 646 10.39 -8.29 -12.77
CA PHE A 646 10.84 -7.33 -11.76
C PHE A 646 11.27 -6.03 -12.41
N TRP A 647 10.88 -4.89 -11.84
CA TRP A 647 11.27 -3.57 -12.34
C TRP A 647 11.79 -2.71 -11.20
N LEU A 648 13.07 -2.37 -11.25
CA LEU A 648 13.72 -1.46 -10.34
C LEU A 648 13.94 -0.16 -11.12
N ASP A 649 13.36 0.93 -10.64
CA ASP A 649 13.29 2.20 -11.36
C ASP A 649 13.61 3.36 -10.42
N HIS A 650 14.54 4.23 -10.82
CA HIS A 650 14.89 5.41 -10.01
C HIS A 650 15.20 5.05 -8.55
N CYS A 651 15.88 3.92 -8.31
CA CYS A 651 16.30 3.53 -6.97
C CYS A 651 17.77 3.91 -6.75
N SER A 652 18.12 4.28 -5.52
CA SER A 652 19.47 4.68 -5.14
C SER A 652 20.05 3.71 -4.12
N TRP A 653 21.26 3.22 -4.39
CA TRP A 653 22.12 2.54 -3.43
C TRP A 653 23.41 3.34 -3.28
N PRO A 654 23.48 4.32 -2.36
CA PRO A 654 24.63 5.19 -2.22
C PRO A 654 25.86 4.54 -1.58
N GLY A 655 25.69 3.38 -0.94
CA GLY A 655 26.79 2.63 -0.34
C GLY A 655 27.54 3.37 0.76
N HIS A 656 28.85 3.13 0.81
CA HIS A 656 29.84 3.74 1.69
C HIS A 656 30.47 4.99 1.09
N ASN A 657 31.06 5.83 1.95
CA ASN A 657 31.87 6.94 1.48
C ASN A 657 33.29 6.44 1.19
N MET A 658 33.55 6.10 -0.07
CA MET A 658 34.85 5.55 -0.51
C MET A 658 36.03 6.53 -0.43
N ASN A 659 35.84 7.75 0.10
CA ASN A 659 36.94 8.66 0.42
C ASN A 659 37.20 8.77 1.93
N GLN A 660 36.21 8.43 2.77
CA GLN A 660 36.30 8.53 4.24
C GLN A 660 36.43 7.16 4.90
N ASP A 661 35.80 6.13 4.33
CA ASP A 661 35.69 4.78 4.89
C ASP A 661 36.88 3.88 4.47
N THR A 662 38.06 4.46 4.29
CA THR A 662 39.26 3.79 3.70
C THR A 662 39.68 2.50 4.37
N SER A 663 39.38 2.35 5.67
CA SER A 663 39.69 1.15 6.44
C SER A 663 38.85 -0.08 6.04
N ILE A 664 37.69 0.09 5.41
CA ILE A 664 36.80 -1.02 5.03
C ILE A 664 36.85 -1.37 3.55
N HIS A 665 37.41 -0.53 2.67
CA HIS A 665 37.35 -0.73 1.21
C HIS A 665 37.84 -2.10 0.73
N HIS A 666 38.80 -2.71 1.43
CA HIS A 666 39.34 -4.02 1.06
C HIS A 666 38.48 -5.19 1.57
N ASN A 667 37.72 -4.97 2.65
CA ASN A 667 36.85 -5.96 3.32
C ASN A 667 35.36 -5.78 3.01
N ASP A 668 35.03 -4.73 2.27
CA ASP A 668 33.70 -4.44 1.76
C ASP A 668 33.30 -5.54 0.76
N THR A 669 32.59 -6.57 1.23
CA THR A 669 32.33 -7.77 0.44
C THR A 669 30.86 -7.94 0.08
N ASP A 670 29.96 -7.12 0.60
CA ASP A 670 28.55 -7.10 0.23
C ASP A 670 28.33 -6.58 -1.20
N LYS A 671 27.07 -6.42 -1.58
CA LYS A 671 26.63 -6.03 -2.92
C LYS A 671 25.35 -5.24 -2.80
N PHE A 672 25.05 -4.41 -3.79
CA PHE A 672 23.75 -3.74 -3.85
C PHE A 672 22.60 -4.71 -4.14
N LEU A 673 22.80 -5.56 -5.14
CA LEU A 673 21.73 -6.33 -5.79
C LEU A 673 22.22 -7.72 -6.19
N TYR A 674 21.41 -8.71 -5.83
CA TYR A 674 21.46 -10.07 -6.37
C TYR A 674 20.24 -10.35 -7.24
N VAL A 675 20.47 -10.86 -8.45
CA VAL A 675 19.43 -11.44 -9.31
C VAL A 675 19.92 -12.76 -9.86
N GLY A 676 19.37 -13.88 -9.41
CA GLY A 676 19.84 -15.19 -9.86
C GLY A 676 18.85 -16.31 -9.58
N LEU A 677 19.36 -17.54 -9.53
CA LEU A 677 18.55 -18.75 -9.43
C LEU A 677 17.48 -18.78 -10.55
N LYS A 678 16.18 -18.75 -10.21
CA LYS A 678 15.09 -18.79 -11.19
C LYS A 678 14.41 -17.44 -11.43
N ALA A 679 14.92 -16.37 -10.84
CA ALA A 679 14.48 -15.02 -11.15
C ALA A 679 14.65 -14.73 -12.64
N ASN A 680 13.62 -14.18 -13.29
CA ASN A 680 13.67 -13.88 -14.72
C ASN A 680 12.91 -12.61 -15.10
N PHE A 681 13.24 -12.07 -16.28
CA PHE A 681 12.63 -10.89 -16.87
C PHE A 681 12.72 -9.65 -15.97
N VAL A 682 13.96 -9.26 -15.68
CA VAL A 682 14.29 -8.17 -14.75
C VAL A 682 14.76 -6.94 -15.52
N SER A 683 14.26 -5.76 -15.18
CA SER A 683 14.79 -4.49 -15.66
C SER A 683 15.22 -3.61 -14.50
N VAL A 684 16.43 -3.08 -14.60
CA VAL A 684 16.98 -2.05 -13.72
C VAL A 684 17.17 -0.81 -14.58
N ASN A 685 16.29 0.18 -14.42
CA ASN A 685 16.26 1.39 -15.22
C ASN A 685 16.50 2.62 -14.33
N ASP A 686 17.27 3.59 -14.82
CA ASP A 686 17.44 4.89 -14.17
C ASP A 686 17.89 4.80 -12.69
N CYS A 687 18.65 3.76 -12.31
CA CYS A 687 19.08 3.54 -10.92
C CYS A 687 20.49 4.11 -10.66
N PHE A 688 20.74 4.48 -9.40
CA PHE A 688 22.06 4.93 -8.93
C PHE A 688 22.70 3.88 -8.02
N PHE A 689 23.97 3.59 -8.27
CA PHE A 689 24.82 2.70 -7.48
C PHE A 689 26.11 3.44 -7.13
N GLY A 690 26.36 3.59 -5.83
CA GLY A 690 27.39 4.44 -5.27
C GLY A 690 28.23 3.70 -4.23
N GLY A 691 29.55 3.92 -4.24
CA GLY A 691 30.40 3.67 -3.08
C GLY A 691 30.42 2.23 -2.54
N HIS A 692 30.97 1.28 -3.29
CA HIS A 692 31.16 -0.11 -2.84
C HIS A 692 32.36 -0.74 -3.53
N LYS A 693 32.97 -1.75 -2.92
CA LYS A 693 33.92 -2.59 -3.63
C LYS A 693 33.22 -3.44 -4.68
N TYR A 694 32.14 -4.17 -4.35
CA TYR A 694 31.41 -5.03 -5.31
C TYR A 694 30.02 -4.48 -5.65
N GLY A 695 29.76 -4.26 -6.94
CA GLY A 695 28.47 -3.82 -7.45
C GLY A 695 27.42 -4.93 -7.51
N LEU A 696 27.06 -5.38 -8.71
CA LEU A 696 25.95 -6.35 -8.89
C LEU A 696 26.45 -7.78 -9.06
N ILE A 697 25.70 -8.74 -8.51
CA ILE A 697 25.94 -10.19 -8.69
C ILE A 697 24.73 -10.84 -9.36
N LEU A 698 24.93 -11.31 -10.59
CA LEU A 698 23.84 -11.70 -11.48
C LEU A 698 24.05 -13.12 -12.01
N GLY A 699 23.00 -13.93 -11.94
CA GLY A 699 23.05 -15.38 -12.19
C GLY A 699 23.33 -16.20 -10.93
N TYR A 700 23.09 -17.50 -11.04
CA TYR A 700 23.45 -18.45 -9.97
C TYR A 700 24.96 -18.37 -9.68
N PRO A 701 25.41 -18.25 -8.42
CA PRO A 701 26.80 -17.91 -8.11
C PRO A 701 27.80 -19.06 -8.22
N GLY A 702 27.33 -20.31 -8.25
CA GLY A 702 28.16 -21.51 -8.39
C GLY A 702 28.40 -21.90 -9.84
N GLU A 703 29.33 -22.83 -10.07
CA GLU A 703 29.70 -23.37 -11.39
C GLU A 703 29.01 -24.70 -11.73
N ASP A 704 28.26 -25.24 -10.77
CA ASP A 704 27.43 -26.43 -10.89
C ASP A 704 26.01 -26.12 -11.42
N GLY A 705 25.79 -24.91 -11.94
CA GLY A 705 24.48 -24.42 -12.35
C GLY A 705 24.02 -24.80 -13.76
N HIS A 706 24.88 -25.44 -14.56
CA HIS A 706 24.57 -25.82 -15.93
C HIS A 706 23.30 -26.69 -16.03
N GLY A 707 22.49 -26.46 -17.05
CA GLY A 707 21.21 -27.15 -17.28
C GLY A 707 20.07 -26.67 -16.38
N THR A 708 20.35 -26.34 -15.12
CA THR A 708 19.34 -25.84 -14.18
C THR A 708 19.12 -24.34 -14.35
N TYR A 709 20.19 -23.54 -14.38
CA TYR A 709 20.10 -22.08 -14.42
C TYR A 709 20.49 -21.47 -15.77
N THR A 710 20.86 -22.29 -16.75
CA THR A 710 21.13 -21.87 -18.13
C THR A 710 19.94 -21.06 -18.68
N GLY A 711 20.23 -19.85 -19.17
CA GLY A 711 19.24 -18.89 -19.68
C GLY A 711 18.65 -17.95 -18.62
N TYR A 712 19.00 -18.10 -17.34
CA TYR A 712 18.52 -17.24 -16.24
C TYR A 712 19.66 -16.42 -15.63
N PRO A 713 19.43 -15.13 -15.33
CA PRO A 713 18.25 -14.32 -15.66
C PRO A 713 18.31 -13.74 -17.10
N CYS A 714 17.15 -13.43 -17.68
CA CYS A 714 17.03 -12.46 -18.77
C CYS A 714 16.84 -11.07 -18.16
N MET A 715 17.81 -10.18 -18.35
CA MET A 715 17.90 -8.92 -17.61
C MET A 715 18.31 -7.73 -18.49
N THR A 716 17.76 -6.56 -18.18
CA THR A 716 18.13 -5.27 -18.77
C THR A 716 18.65 -4.33 -17.68
N ILE A 717 19.77 -3.66 -17.94
CA ILE A 717 20.35 -2.61 -17.10
C ILE A 717 20.51 -1.37 -17.98
N SER A 718 19.74 -0.33 -17.76
CA SER A 718 19.80 0.84 -18.62
C SER A 718 19.67 2.16 -17.91
N ASN A 719 20.31 3.18 -18.48
CA ASN A 719 20.31 4.55 -17.96
C ASN A 719 20.73 4.61 -16.47
N CYS A 720 21.52 3.65 -16.00
CA CYS A 720 21.99 3.61 -14.61
C CYS A 720 23.31 4.36 -14.45
N TYR A 721 23.52 4.92 -13.26
CA TYR A 721 24.76 5.58 -12.89
C TYR A 721 25.49 4.75 -11.82
N PHE A 722 26.68 4.26 -12.17
CA PHE A 722 27.61 3.62 -11.25
C PHE A 722 28.74 4.60 -10.94
N ASN A 723 28.87 5.00 -9.68
CA ASN A 723 29.89 5.95 -9.22
C ASN A 723 30.65 5.34 -8.05
N GLN A 724 31.98 5.23 -8.13
CA GLN A 724 32.78 4.63 -7.05
C GLN A 724 32.33 3.22 -6.66
N THR A 725 31.81 2.49 -7.66
CA THR A 725 31.59 1.04 -7.54
C THR A 725 32.81 0.36 -8.15
N LEU A 726 33.71 -0.14 -7.32
CA LEU A 726 35.06 -0.48 -7.77
C LEU A 726 35.08 -1.66 -8.74
N THR A 727 34.42 -2.76 -8.42
CA THR A 727 34.33 -3.93 -9.29
C THR A 727 32.88 -4.37 -9.45
N ARG A 728 32.55 -4.97 -10.60
CA ARG A 728 31.19 -5.41 -10.96
C ARG A 728 30.25 -4.22 -11.17
N ALA A 729 30.72 -3.22 -11.92
CA ALA A 729 29.99 -2.02 -12.31
C ALA A 729 29.84 -1.94 -13.85
N PRO A 730 28.91 -2.68 -14.49
CA PRO A 730 27.60 -3.02 -13.92
C PRO A 730 27.47 -4.38 -13.23
N GLY A 731 28.33 -5.37 -13.44
CA GLY A 731 28.09 -6.65 -12.76
C GLY A 731 29.01 -7.81 -13.08
N LEU A 732 28.99 -8.81 -12.18
CA LEU A 732 29.38 -10.18 -12.50
C LEU A 732 28.15 -10.94 -13.00
N MET A 733 28.29 -11.63 -14.12
CA MET A 733 27.17 -12.23 -14.85
C MET A 733 27.42 -13.70 -15.17
N ARG A 734 26.44 -14.56 -14.86
CA ARG A 734 26.42 -16.00 -15.16
C ARG A 734 25.10 -16.43 -15.78
N TYR A 735 25.17 -17.47 -16.61
CA TYR A 735 24.11 -18.29 -17.21
C TYR A 735 23.06 -17.58 -18.08
N GLY A 736 22.79 -16.30 -17.85
CA GLY A 736 21.66 -15.57 -18.41
C GLY A 736 21.97 -14.72 -19.65
N TYR A 737 21.01 -13.89 -19.99
CA TYR A 737 21.05 -12.91 -21.07
C TYR A 737 20.97 -11.51 -20.50
N PHE A 738 21.97 -10.67 -20.78
CA PHE A 738 22.11 -9.35 -20.18
C PHE A 738 22.21 -8.29 -21.27
N HIS A 739 21.29 -7.34 -21.26
CA HIS A 739 21.35 -6.16 -22.11
C HIS A 739 21.69 -4.93 -21.27
N CYS A 740 22.82 -4.28 -21.55
CA CYS A 740 23.29 -3.12 -20.80
C CYS A 740 23.48 -1.91 -21.72
N TYR A 741 22.67 -0.85 -21.58
CA TYR A 741 22.78 0.32 -22.46
C TYR A 741 22.56 1.69 -21.81
N ASN A 742 23.14 2.73 -22.40
CA ASN A 742 23.06 4.12 -21.91
C ASN A 742 23.50 4.30 -20.44
N ASN A 743 24.30 3.39 -19.88
CA ASN A 743 24.78 3.51 -18.51
C ASN A 743 26.01 4.42 -18.47
N TYR A 744 26.22 5.07 -17.32
CA TYR A 744 27.45 5.78 -17.01
C TYR A 744 28.15 5.07 -15.86
N VAL A 745 29.41 4.71 -16.08
CA VAL A 745 30.26 4.07 -15.08
C VAL A 745 31.48 4.96 -14.87
N TYR A 746 31.58 5.49 -13.65
CA TYR A 746 32.60 6.46 -13.26
C TYR A 746 33.36 5.99 -12.02
N ASP A 747 34.67 6.22 -12.03
CA ASP A 747 35.57 6.00 -10.89
C ASP A 747 35.56 4.54 -10.40
N PHE A 748 36.01 3.63 -11.27
CA PHE A 748 35.90 2.17 -11.08
C PHE A 748 37.17 1.42 -11.50
N ASP A 749 37.39 0.23 -10.92
CA ASP A 749 38.47 -0.69 -11.31
C ASP A 749 38.04 -1.68 -12.40
N LEU A 750 36.84 -2.28 -12.28
CA LEU A 750 36.35 -3.33 -13.19
C LEU A 750 34.83 -3.24 -13.43
N GLY A 751 34.44 -3.11 -14.70
CA GLY A 751 33.04 -3.03 -15.09
C GLY A 751 32.32 -4.38 -15.12
N TYR A 752 32.42 -5.08 -16.25
CA TYR A 752 31.81 -6.39 -16.45
C TYR A 752 32.76 -7.51 -16.03
N THR A 753 32.20 -8.51 -15.34
CA THR A 753 32.83 -9.82 -15.15
C THR A 753 31.95 -10.89 -15.81
N PRO A 754 32.12 -11.12 -17.13
CA PRO A 754 31.46 -12.23 -17.82
C PRO A 754 32.02 -13.55 -17.30
N TYR A 755 31.14 -14.41 -16.80
CA TYR A 755 31.48 -15.72 -16.25
C TYR A 755 30.63 -16.79 -16.96
N THR A 756 30.56 -18.00 -16.40
CA THR A 756 29.92 -19.19 -16.99
C THR A 756 28.61 -18.95 -17.70
N ASP A 757 28.56 -19.32 -18.99
CA ASP A 757 27.41 -19.34 -19.91
C ASP A 757 26.64 -18.02 -20.06
N CYS A 758 27.17 -16.88 -19.61
CA CYS A 758 26.48 -15.60 -19.76
C CYS A 758 26.54 -15.09 -21.20
N ASN A 759 25.50 -14.36 -21.62
CA ASN A 759 25.42 -13.67 -22.91
C ASN A 759 25.16 -12.19 -22.69
N ILE A 760 26.20 -11.36 -22.83
CA ILE A 760 26.13 -9.93 -22.56
C ILE A 760 26.16 -9.15 -23.87
N TYR A 761 25.17 -8.28 -24.04
CA TYR A 761 25.14 -7.26 -25.09
C TYR A 761 25.16 -5.88 -24.43
N SER A 762 26.29 -5.19 -24.54
CA SER A 762 26.53 -3.84 -24.06
C SER A 762 26.44 -2.86 -25.22
N GLU A 763 25.81 -1.70 -25.06
CA GLU A 763 25.81 -0.68 -26.11
C GLU A 763 25.64 0.74 -25.59
N LYS A 764 26.31 1.69 -26.25
CA LYS A 764 26.15 3.14 -25.98
C LYS A 764 26.34 3.56 -24.52
N ASN A 765 27.20 2.85 -23.78
CA ASN A 765 27.56 3.20 -22.40
C ASN A 765 28.72 4.20 -22.39
N CYS A 766 28.88 4.91 -21.28
CA CYS A 766 30.03 5.79 -21.02
C CYS A 766 30.85 5.23 -19.86
N PHE A 767 32.14 5.02 -20.08
CA PHE A 767 33.09 4.55 -19.06
C PHE A 767 34.18 5.59 -18.84
N GLU A 768 34.37 6.01 -17.60
CA GLU A 768 35.42 6.94 -17.20
C GLU A 768 36.10 6.43 -15.93
N ALA A 769 37.41 6.14 -16.00
CA ALA A 769 38.12 5.45 -14.92
C ALA A 769 38.20 6.25 -13.61
N GLY A 770 38.07 7.58 -13.69
CA GLY A 770 38.29 8.47 -12.55
C GLY A 770 39.71 8.32 -12.01
N SER A 771 39.81 8.05 -10.71
CA SER A 771 41.06 7.82 -9.98
C SER A 771 41.48 6.33 -9.95
N HIS A 772 40.62 5.43 -10.43
CA HIS A 772 40.80 3.98 -10.38
C HIS A 772 41.34 3.41 -11.70
N LYS A 773 41.63 2.10 -11.73
CA LYS A 773 42.34 1.48 -12.85
C LYS A 773 41.57 1.47 -14.16
N GLY A 774 40.24 1.42 -14.11
CA GLY A 774 39.37 1.40 -15.29
C GLY A 774 39.62 0.22 -16.24
N CYS A 775 38.89 -0.87 -16.04
CA CYS A 775 38.84 -1.99 -16.98
C CYS A 775 37.38 -2.34 -17.31
N VAL A 776 36.97 -2.26 -18.58
CA VAL A 776 35.56 -2.49 -18.94
C VAL A 776 35.17 -3.96 -18.78
N VAL A 777 36.04 -4.89 -19.15
CA VAL A 777 35.77 -6.33 -19.13
C VAL A 777 37.00 -7.06 -18.63
N ASN A 778 36.83 -8.02 -17.73
CA ASN A 778 37.88 -8.97 -17.36
C ASN A 778 37.42 -10.39 -17.68
N ALA A 779 38.16 -11.10 -18.55
CA ALA A 779 37.86 -12.49 -18.90
C ALA A 779 38.54 -13.45 -17.92
N MET A 780 37.70 -14.28 -17.29
CA MET A 780 38.11 -15.52 -16.65
C MET A 780 38.03 -16.62 -17.72
N ASP A 781 39.10 -17.40 -17.89
CA ASP A 781 39.31 -18.55 -18.79
C ASP A 781 38.11 -19.08 -19.63
N TYR A 782 37.67 -18.33 -20.64
CA TYR A 782 36.77 -18.76 -21.73
C TYR A 782 35.30 -19.13 -21.41
N ILE A 783 34.75 -18.70 -20.28
CA ILE A 783 33.44 -19.21 -19.81
C ILE A 783 32.20 -18.35 -20.16
N GLY A 784 32.34 -17.08 -20.57
CA GLY A 784 31.20 -16.17 -20.83
C GLY A 784 31.35 -15.31 -22.10
N ARG A 785 30.24 -14.92 -22.73
CA ARG A 785 30.22 -14.14 -23.99
C ARG A 785 29.88 -12.67 -23.77
N PHE A 786 30.59 -11.79 -24.49
CA PHE A 786 30.41 -10.34 -24.39
C PHE A 786 30.53 -9.68 -25.77
N THR A 787 29.63 -8.75 -26.06
CA THR A 787 29.69 -7.86 -27.23
C THR A 787 29.39 -6.44 -26.77
N ASP A 788 30.21 -5.46 -27.17
CA ASP A 788 29.89 -4.04 -27.01
C ASP A 788 29.62 -3.37 -28.36
N SER A 789 28.70 -2.41 -28.40
CA SER A 789 28.44 -1.56 -29.57
C SER A 789 28.38 -0.08 -29.22
N GLY A 790 29.41 0.67 -29.63
CA GLY A 790 29.38 2.14 -29.62
C GLY A 790 29.43 2.80 -28.25
N SER A 791 29.91 2.10 -27.21
CA SER A 791 30.28 2.74 -25.94
C SER A 791 31.54 3.60 -26.08
N ILE A 792 31.72 4.60 -25.22
CA ILE A 792 32.94 5.42 -25.13
C ILE A 792 33.72 5.13 -23.85
N LEU A 793 35.04 5.24 -23.92
CA LEU A 793 35.98 4.97 -22.84
C LEU A 793 36.93 6.16 -22.68
N SER A 794 37.25 6.57 -21.45
CA SER A 794 38.33 7.54 -21.20
C SER A 794 39.69 6.96 -21.61
N TRP A 795 40.64 7.84 -21.96
CA TRP A 795 41.94 7.48 -22.56
C TRP A 795 42.80 6.53 -21.72
N ASN A 796 42.55 6.46 -20.41
CA ASN A 796 43.27 5.64 -19.44
C ASN A 796 42.62 4.27 -19.16
N ILE A 797 41.53 3.92 -19.85
CA ILE A 797 40.86 2.64 -19.68
C ILE A 797 41.44 1.60 -20.64
N SER A 798 41.74 0.42 -20.10
CA SER A 798 42.08 -0.76 -20.92
C SER A 798 40.82 -1.55 -21.29
N SER A 799 40.78 -2.09 -22.51
CA SER A 799 39.87 -3.18 -22.87
C SER A 799 40.60 -4.51 -22.70
N ALA A 800 40.12 -5.40 -21.81
CA ALA A 800 40.69 -6.75 -21.72
C ALA A 800 39.98 -7.74 -22.64
N LYS A 801 40.67 -8.85 -22.90
CA LYS A 801 40.32 -9.94 -23.81
C LYS A 801 38.92 -10.49 -23.54
N ILE A 802 38.25 -10.94 -24.60
CA ILE A 802 36.92 -11.58 -24.57
C ILE A 802 37.04 -13.07 -24.95
N ALA A 803 36.20 -13.94 -24.37
CA ALA A 803 36.11 -15.35 -24.77
C ALA A 803 35.53 -15.52 -26.19
N GLY A 804 34.76 -14.51 -26.63
CA GLY A 804 34.11 -14.45 -27.94
C GLY A 804 32.86 -13.57 -27.92
N PRO A 805 32.34 -13.20 -29.09
CA PRO A 805 31.17 -12.33 -29.19
C PRO A 805 29.89 -13.06 -28.74
N SER A 806 29.02 -12.33 -28.05
CA SER A 806 27.64 -12.72 -27.80
C SER A 806 26.81 -12.62 -29.09
N SER A 807 26.03 -13.67 -29.39
CA SER A 807 25.05 -13.69 -30.48
C SER A 807 23.68 -13.12 -30.06
N PHE A 808 23.46 -12.90 -28.77
CA PHE A 808 22.23 -12.30 -28.26
C PHE A 808 22.05 -10.88 -28.81
N ARG A 809 20.85 -10.58 -29.30
CA ARG A 809 20.44 -9.25 -29.77
C ARG A 809 19.09 -8.89 -29.16
N PRO A 810 19.04 -7.93 -28.22
CA PRO A 810 17.81 -7.60 -27.47
C PRO A 810 16.70 -7.01 -28.33
N GLY A 811 17.02 -6.41 -29.48
CA GLY A 811 16.03 -5.90 -30.43
C GLY A 811 15.08 -6.97 -31.00
N ASN A 812 15.45 -8.25 -30.89
CA ASN A 812 14.57 -9.37 -31.23
C ASN A 812 13.50 -9.62 -30.15
N ASN A 813 13.74 -9.17 -28.92
CA ASN A 813 12.89 -9.41 -27.75
C ASN A 813 11.99 -8.22 -27.43
N TYR A 814 12.49 -6.99 -27.51
CA TYR A 814 11.72 -5.79 -27.19
C TYR A 814 12.23 -4.56 -27.95
N GLY A 815 11.35 -3.58 -28.12
CA GLY A 815 11.73 -2.27 -28.64
C GLY A 815 12.38 -1.42 -27.55
N TYR A 816 13.43 -0.68 -27.91
CA TYR A 816 14.14 0.27 -27.04
C TYR A 816 14.81 1.34 -27.91
N SER A 817 15.35 2.38 -27.28
CA SER A 817 16.12 3.40 -27.98
C SER A 817 17.38 3.74 -27.20
N THR A 818 18.50 3.82 -27.90
CA THR A 818 19.76 4.26 -27.32
C THR A 818 19.98 5.75 -27.55
N ARG A 819 20.75 6.38 -26.67
CA ARG A 819 21.27 7.74 -26.86
C ARG A 819 22.71 7.66 -27.32
N ASP A 820 23.29 8.77 -27.78
CA ASP A 820 24.75 8.83 -27.85
C ASP A 820 25.34 8.76 -26.42
N PRO A 821 26.54 8.19 -26.22
CA PRO A 821 27.08 7.95 -24.89
C PRO A 821 27.28 9.21 -24.03
N GLN A 822 27.55 10.36 -24.64
CA GLN A 822 27.69 11.62 -23.90
C GLN A 822 26.33 12.11 -23.39
N SER A 823 25.29 12.02 -24.22
CA SER A 823 23.91 12.27 -23.78
C SER A 823 23.46 11.26 -22.72
N ALA A 824 23.90 10.00 -22.81
CA ALA A 824 23.65 9.00 -21.78
C ALA A 824 24.29 9.39 -20.44
N LYS A 825 25.57 9.81 -20.44
CA LYS A 825 26.22 10.40 -19.25
C LYS A 825 25.43 11.59 -18.70
N ASN A 826 25.08 12.56 -19.54
CA ASN A 826 24.35 13.75 -19.10
C ASN A 826 22.96 13.41 -18.52
N TRP A 827 22.28 12.41 -19.09
CA TRP A 827 21.01 11.90 -18.59
C TRP A 827 21.16 11.27 -17.20
N THR A 828 22.05 10.30 -17.08
CA THR A 828 22.22 9.51 -15.86
C THR A 828 22.67 10.36 -14.68
N VAL A 829 23.59 11.30 -14.88
CA VAL A 829 24.00 12.26 -13.83
C VAL A 829 22.83 13.11 -13.32
N LYS A 830 21.84 13.39 -14.18
CA LYS A 830 20.71 14.25 -13.83
C LYS A 830 19.51 13.49 -13.24
N TYR A 831 19.23 12.29 -13.74
CA TYR A 831 17.96 11.61 -13.49
C TYR A 831 18.09 10.24 -12.85
N ALA A 832 19.27 9.62 -12.82
CA ALA A 832 19.42 8.32 -12.19
C ALA A 832 19.28 8.42 -10.65
N GLY A 833 18.67 7.41 -10.05
CA GLY A 833 18.41 7.32 -8.62
C GLY A 833 17.10 7.96 -8.17
N ALA A 834 16.83 7.84 -6.88
CA ALA A 834 15.65 8.41 -6.24
C ALA A 834 15.65 9.94 -6.29
N GLN A 835 14.46 10.51 -6.44
CA GLN A 835 14.19 11.90 -6.70
C GLN A 835 13.24 12.50 -5.64
N ASN A 836 13.45 13.78 -5.35
CA ASN A 836 12.58 14.59 -4.50
C ASN A 836 11.42 15.26 -5.28
N GLY A 837 11.19 14.85 -6.51
CA GLY A 837 10.18 15.43 -7.39
C GLY A 837 9.83 14.47 -8.53
N ALA A 838 8.97 14.94 -9.45
CA ALA A 838 8.45 14.12 -10.53
C ALA A 838 9.56 13.36 -11.29
N LEU A 839 9.40 12.04 -11.41
CA LEU A 839 10.34 11.20 -12.15
C LEU A 839 10.30 11.53 -13.64
N THR A 840 11.48 11.54 -14.24
CA THR A 840 11.66 11.71 -15.68
C THR A 840 12.12 10.38 -16.25
N TYR A 841 11.25 9.74 -17.05
CA TYR A 841 11.54 8.42 -17.61
C TYR A 841 12.36 8.53 -18.90
N SER A 842 13.28 7.59 -19.09
CA SER A 842 14.14 7.46 -20.26
C SER A 842 13.41 7.10 -21.55
N THR A 843 12.15 6.67 -21.47
CA THR A 843 11.32 6.27 -22.61
C THR A 843 11.04 7.47 -23.53
N ASN A 844 11.29 7.30 -24.83
CA ASN A 844 10.94 8.29 -25.86
C ASN A 844 9.42 8.46 -26.04
#